data_AF-A0AAV6WDK8-F1
#
_entry.id   AF-A0AAV6WDK8-F1
#
_cell.length_a   1.000
_cell.length_b   1.000
_cell.length_c   1.000
_cell.angle_alpha   90.00
_cell.angle_beta   90.00
_cell.angle_gamma   90.00
#
_symmetry.space_group_name_H-M   'P 1'
#
loop_
_entity.id
_entity.type
_entity.pdbx_description
1 polymer ?
#
loop_
_entity_poly.entity_id
_entity_poly.type
_entity_poly.pdbx_seq_one_letter_code
_entity_poly.pdbx_strand_id
1 'polypeptide(L)'
;MRKGRRSICLCAASTTAVAVALCLLLLILGVTVFKAKHPITTVNSIAIADLDFAGDAANLRLHLNVILNTSVTVTNPNRVGFTYTNSTAVLKYRGNDVGEVPIPAGTIAARGARDMNLKLTLMADRLLSNSDFYSDVVSGTLPLQTYIRMSGKVSPRSFFMARSILHHILLFLFAFSYTHVQSHEQGYITAEISNRGLDFLKDLLIDKAESSLVPLELHNIEKSVKIPVIGRVKMVLSDIVIERIDVASSTVQTGDTGIVIDVSGATANLSMNWKYTYKTWLLPVTVSDKGNATVQSPEADSSHVCNEELKKIRSEILCHAMVSTKEFINFASSKVEGLEVGLTLSLEAVEGSLKLSLLECGCYVNDLSIKLDGGASWLYQGLVDTFEGKISSAVEDAVSKKIKDAIVKLDSQLQYIPKEIPVTNIAALNVTLVDDPKLSESSLDLEINGIFSAKDGVALSRHYHGSLQAPFSFKETDKMVEVSVHEDVLESASSVYFKASMMHWIVDKVPDQYLLNTTWWRFIIPQLYKMYPNHDMNLNLSVSSSPIIKVVKQRIKATIPLDVVINVLDVEEVTPVACISMVISASTFAEISENALAGIVELNDITMSLNWSKIGYLHMHLIQTLLSTTLRTVIVPFVNLKLSKGFQLPVFHGYELQHAQILCTDSWIVISSDVTSVKQFDLV
;
A
#
# COMPACT_ATOMS: atom_id res chain seq x y z
N MET A 1 14.81 8.68 -11.96
CA MET A 1 15.19 7.28 -12.23
C MET A 1 14.00 6.54 -12.84
N ARG A 2 13.99 6.30 -14.17
CA ARG A 2 12.80 5.82 -14.93
C ARG A 2 13.01 4.48 -15.65
N LYS A 3 14.14 3.79 -15.41
CA LYS A 3 14.61 2.67 -16.25
C LYS A 3 14.47 1.27 -15.62
N GLY A 4 14.40 1.15 -14.29
CA GLY A 4 14.33 -0.16 -13.60
C GLY A 4 12.93 -0.78 -13.50
N ARG A 5 11.88 0.02 -13.23
CA ARG A 5 10.51 -0.49 -12.97
C ARG A 5 9.75 -0.91 -14.25
N ARG A 6 10.15 -0.41 -15.42
CA ARG A 6 9.59 -0.85 -16.72
C ARG A 6 9.95 -2.31 -17.02
N SER A 7 11.15 -2.77 -16.65
CA SER A 7 11.61 -4.12 -16.96
C SER A 7 10.76 -5.21 -16.28
N ILE A 8 10.37 -5.01 -15.02
CA ILE A 8 9.64 -6.03 -14.25
C ILE A 8 8.17 -6.11 -14.69
N CYS A 9 7.49 -4.98 -14.94
CA CYS A 9 6.15 -4.98 -15.53
C CYS A 9 6.12 -5.51 -16.98
N LEU A 10 7.15 -5.25 -17.78
CA LEU A 10 7.26 -5.80 -19.14
C LEU A 10 7.46 -7.32 -19.11
N CYS A 11 8.24 -7.86 -18.16
CA CYS A 11 8.39 -9.30 -18.00
C CYS A 11 7.09 -9.97 -17.57
N ALA A 12 6.36 -9.42 -16.59
CA ALA A 12 5.09 -9.98 -16.12
C ALA A 12 3.96 -9.93 -17.17
N ALA A 13 3.90 -8.84 -17.96
CA ALA A 13 2.98 -8.71 -19.10
C ALA A 13 3.35 -9.66 -20.24
N SER A 14 4.65 -9.90 -20.48
CA SER A 14 5.10 -10.84 -21.52
C SER A 14 4.75 -12.28 -21.16
N THR A 15 4.89 -12.69 -19.90
CA THR A 15 4.59 -14.06 -19.46
C THR A 15 3.09 -14.36 -19.54
N THR A 16 2.24 -13.39 -19.20
CA THR A 16 0.78 -13.52 -19.34
C THR A 16 0.34 -13.57 -20.79
N ALA A 17 0.91 -12.74 -21.68
CA ALA A 17 0.62 -12.77 -23.11
C ALA A 17 1.00 -14.11 -23.76
N VAL A 18 2.17 -14.67 -23.40
CA VAL A 18 2.63 -15.98 -23.90
C VAL A 18 1.68 -17.10 -23.46
N ALA A 19 1.23 -17.09 -22.20
CA ALA A 19 0.30 -18.10 -21.69
C ALA A 19 -1.05 -18.08 -22.44
N VAL A 20 -1.60 -16.88 -22.70
CA VAL A 20 -2.86 -16.72 -23.45
C VAL A 20 -2.70 -17.21 -24.90
N ALA A 21 -1.59 -16.85 -25.56
CA ALA A 21 -1.31 -17.30 -26.93
C ALA A 21 -1.22 -18.84 -27.03
N LEU A 22 -0.58 -19.48 -26.05
CA LEU A 22 -0.42 -20.93 -26.00
C LEU A 22 -1.77 -21.64 -25.78
N CYS A 23 -2.63 -21.09 -24.93
CA CYS A 23 -4.01 -21.56 -24.75
C CYS A 23 -4.84 -21.45 -26.04
N LEU A 24 -4.78 -20.31 -26.74
CA LEU A 24 -5.50 -20.12 -28.00
C LEU A 24 -5.02 -21.10 -29.08
N LEU A 25 -3.71 -21.33 -29.17
CA LEU A 25 -3.13 -22.27 -30.13
C LEU A 25 -3.59 -23.71 -29.88
N LEU A 26 -3.64 -24.17 -28.63
CA LEU A 26 -4.17 -25.49 -28.26
C LEU A 26 -5.66 -25.62 -28.59
N LEU A 27 -6.44 -24.55 -28.40
CA LEU A 27 -7.87 -24.54 -28.72
C LEU A 27 -8.09 -24.66 -30.24
N ILE A 28 -7.35 -23.88 -31.04
CA ILE A 28 -7.40 -23.96 -32.50
C ILE A 28 -6.98 -25.36 -32.99
N LEU A 29 -5.91 -25.92 -32.42
CA LEU A 29 -5.45 -27.27 -32.76
C LEU A 29 -6.50 -28.33 -32.42
N GLY A 30 -7.17 -28.21 -31.27
CA GLY A 30 -8.27 -29.10 -30.88
C GLY A 30 -9.43 -29.08 -31.88
N VAL A 31 -9.91 -27.88 -32.25
CA VAL A 31 -11.03 -27.73 -33.19
C VAL A 31 -10.67 -28.22 -34.60
N THR A 32 -9.45 -27.98 -35.05
CA THR A 32 -9.01 -28.38 -36.39
C THR A 32 -8.78 -29.89 -36.52
N VAL A 33 -8.16 -30.52 -35.52
CA VAL A 33 -7.82 -31.96 -35.56
C VAL A 33 -9.06 -32.86 -35.46
N PHE A 34 -10.10 -32.43 -34.72
CA PHE A 34 -11.30 -33.25 -34.46
C PHE A 34 -12.52 -32.89 -35.33
N LYS A 35 -12.31 -32.18 -36.45
CA LYS A 35 -13.38 -31.90 -37.41
C LYS A 35 -13.92 -33.20 -38.03
N ALA A 36 -15.23 -33.43 -37.91
CA ALA A 36 -15.88 -34.63 -38.41
C ALA A 36 -15.85 -34.73 -39.95
N LYS A 37 -15.65 -35.94 -40.46
CA LYS A 37 -15.56 -36.32 -41.88
C LYS A 37 -16.56 -37.46 -42.18
N HIS A 38 -17.04 -37.53 -43.41
CA HIS A 38 -18.00 -38.57 -43.83
C HIS A 38 -17.31 -39.93 -44.04
N PRO A 39 -17.97 -41.06 -43.72
CA PRO A 39 -17.44 -42.40 -43.99
C PRO A 39 -17.37 -42.69 -45.50
N ILE A 40 -16.41 -43.52 -45.90
CA ILE A 40 -16.16 -43.89 -47.30
C ILE A 40 -16.59 -45.35 -47.50
N THR A 41 -17.47 -45.61 -48.48
CA THR A 41 -17.98 -46.95 -48.80
C THR A 41 -17.37 -47.46 -50.11
N THR A 42 -16.82 -48.67 -50.12
CA THR A 42 -16.24 -49.30 -51.31
C THR A 42 -16.87 -50.67 -51.55
N VAL A 43 -17.32 -50.93 -52.78
CA VAL A 43 -17.85 -52.25 -53.19
C VAL A 43 -16.67 -53.11 -53.64
N ASN A 44 -16.46 -54.25 -53.00
CA ASN A 44 -15.32 -55.11 -53.27
C ASN A 44 -15.64 -56.17 -54.33
N SER A 45 -16.82 -56.78 -54.27
CA SER A 45 -17.27 -57.79 -55.23
C SER A 45 -18.78 -57.95 -55.23
N ILE A 46 -19.32 -58.37 -56.38
CA ILE A 46 -20.73 -58.75 -56.57
C ILE A 46 -20.73 -60.11 -57.27
N ALA A 47 -21.41 -61.11 -56.69
CA ALA A 47 -21.58 -62.43 -57.28
C ALA A 47 -23.05 -62.85 -57.21
N ILE A 48 -23.53 -63.58 -58.22
CA ILE A 48 -24.85 -64.19 -58.18
C ILE A 48 -24.78 -65.38 -57.23
N ALA A 49 -25.58 -65.34 -56.17
CA ALA A 49 -25.63 -66.37 -55.15
C ALA A 49 -26.62 -67.47 -55.53
N ASP A 50 -27.77 -67.08 -56.07
CA ASP A 50 -28.82 -67.99 -56.52
C ASP A 50 -29.64 -67.34 -57.65
N LEU A 51 -30.06 -68.15 -58.61
CA LEU A 51 -30.85 -67.76 -59.77
C LEU A 51 -31.91 -68.82 -60.01
N ASP A 52 -33.16 -68.49 -59.66
CA ASP A 52 -34.31 -69.35 -59.94
C ASP A 52 -35.15 -68.73 -61.07
N PHE A 53 -35.41 -69.54 -62.09
CA PHE A 53 -36.18 -69.15 -63.26
C PHE A 53 -37.22 -70.23 -63.56
N ALA A 54 -38.49 -69.90 -63.34
CA ALA A 54 -39.62 -70.76 -63.64
C ALA A 54 -40.56 -70.05 -64.62
N GLY A 55 -40.85 -70.70 -65.75
CA GLY A 55 -41.78 -70.20 -66.75
C GLY A 55 -42.94 -71.16 -66.95
N ASP A 56 -44.17 -70.66 -66.81
CA ASP A 56 -45.37 -71.40 -67.23
C ASP A 56 -45.73 -71.01 -68.67
N ALA A 57 -45.47 -71.95 -69.60
CA ALA A 57 -45.75 -71.76 -71.02
C ALA A 57 -47.25 -71.60 -71.34
N ALA A 58 -48.14 -72.08 -70.45
CA ALA A 58 -49.57 -71.96 -70.66
C ALA A 58 -50.09 -70.54 -70.35
N ASN A 59 -49.45 -69.82 -69.42
CA ASN A 59 -49.92 -68.52 -68.94
C ASN A 59 -48.99 -67.34 -69.26
N LEU A 60 -47.88 -67.55 -69.99
CA LEU A 60 -46.91 -66.51 -70.35
C LEU A 60 -46.43 -65.69 -69.13
N ARG A 61 -46.34 -66.33 -67.95
CA ARG A 61 -45.81 -65.71 -66.73
C ARG A 61 -44.45 -66.29 -66.40
N LEU A 62 -43.45 -65.40 -66.39
CA LEU A 62 -42.09 -65.71 -65.97
C LEU A 62 -41.91 -65.27 -64.52
N HIS A 63 -41.49 -66.21 -63.66
CA HIS A 63 -41.05 -65.94 -62.30
C HIS A 63 -39.52 -66.02 -62.26
N LEU A 64 -38.87 -64.87 -62.10
CA LEU A 64 -37.43 -64.75 -61.93
C LEU A 64 -37.15 -64.29 -60.49
N ASN A 65 -36.30 -65.00 -59.77
CA ASN A 65 -35.80 -64.59 -58.46
C ASN A 65 -34.28 -64.68 -58.45
N VAL A 66 -33.60 -63.57 -58.18
CA VAL A 66 -32.15 -63.50 -58.20
C VAL A 66 -31.65 -62.97 -56.87
N ILE A 67 -30.72 -63.70 -56.25
CA ILE A 67 -30.07 -63.28 -55.02
C ILE A 67 -28.61 -62.96 -55.35
N LEU A 68 -28.17 -61.74 -55.01
CA LEU A 68 -26.80 -61.27 -55.21
C LEU A 68 -26.05 -61.24 -53.87
N ASN A 69 -24.90 -61.90 -53.79
CA ASN A 69 -23.94 -61.72 -52.72
C ASN A 69 -23.04 -60.53 -53.04
N THR A 70 -23.13 -59.47 -52.24
CA THR A 70 -22.33 -58.25 -52.42
C THR A 70 -21.48 -57.99 -51.19
N SER A 71 -20.17 -57.81 -51.39
CA SER A 71 -19.24 -57.45 -50.32
C SER A 71 -18.94 -55.96 -50.38
N VAL A 72 -19.20 -55.23 -49.29
CA VAL A 72 -18.96 -53.78 -49.17
C VAL A 72 -18.15 -53.48 -47.92
N THR A 73 -17.12 -52.64 -48.06
CA THR A 73 -16.34 -52.11 -46.93
C THR A 73 -16.75 -50.68 -46.61
N VAL A 74 -16.98 -50.38 -45.33
CA VAL A 74 -17.22 -49.03 -44.83
C VAL A 74 -16.03 -48.59 -44.00
N THR A 75 -15.37 -47.51 -44.41
CA THR A 75 -14.18 -46.95 -43.76
C THR A 75 -14.52 -45.65 -43.03
N ASN A 76 -14.10 -45.54 -41.78
CA ASN A 76 -14.26 -44.33 -40.97
C ASN A 76 -12.97 -43.48 -40.98
N PRO A 77 -12.90 -42.36 -41.71
CA PRO A 77 -11.70 -41.51 -41.75
C PRO A 77 -11.50 -40.65 -40.49
N ASN A 78 -12.45 -40.66 -39.54
CA ASN A 78 -12.36 -39.86 -38.32
C ASN A 78 -11.36 -40.45 -37.32
N ARG A 79 -10.66 -39.58 -36.56
CA ARG A 79 -9.78 -39.97 -35.43
C ARG A 79 -10.54 -40.42 -34.18
N VAL A 80 -11.85 -40.60 -34.29
CA VAL A 80 -12.80 -40.95 -33.23
C VAL A 80 -13.81 -41.95 -33.80
N GLY A 81 -14.38 -42.78 -32.93
CA GLY A 81 -15.31 -43.84 -33.36
C GLY A 81 -16.60 -43.28 -33.95
N PHE A 82 -17.09 -43.92 -35.02
CA PHE A 82 -18.33 -43.57 -35.73
C PHE A 82 -19.40 -44.63 -35.44
N THR A 83 -20.51 -44.22 -34.81
CA THR A 83 -21.65 -45.09 -34.50
C THR A 83 -22.79 -44.77 -35.45
N TYR A 84 -23.25 -45.76 -36.21
CA TYR A 84 -24.31 -45.60 -37.21
C TYR A 84 -25.59 -46.34 -36.80
N THR A 85 -26.74 -45.78 -37.20
CA THR A 85 -28.06 -46.34 -36.92
C THR A 85 -28.46 -47.38 -37.97
N ASN A 86 -29.59 -48.07 -37.75
CA ASN A 86 -30.18 -48.94 -38.76
C ASN A 86 -30.29 -48.19 -40.08
N SER A 87 -29.69 -48.77 -41.12
CA SER A 87 -29.49 -48.15 -42.44
C SER A 87 -29.93 -49.13 -43.53
N THR A 88 -30.03 -48.69 -44.78
CA THR A 88 -30.37 -49.57 -45.91
C THR A 88 -29.37 -49.41 -47.04
N ALA A 89 -29.07 -50.52 -47.72
CA ALA A 89 -28.36 -50.54 -48.98
C ALA A 89 -29.35 -50.81 -50.11
N VAL A 90 -29.29 -49.99 -51.15
CA VAL A 90 -30.17 -50.03 -52.31
C VAL A 90 -29.33 -50.37 -53.54
N LEU A 91 -29.87 -51.26 -54.37
CA LEU A 91 -29.32 -51.62 -55.66
C LEU A 91 -30.16 -51.01 -56.76
N LYS A 92 -29.50 -50.27 -57.66
CA LYS A 92 -30.13 -49.58 -58.78
C LYS A 92 -29.69 -50.18 -60.11
N TYR A 93 -30.62 -50.28 -61.04
CA TYR A 93 -30.35 -50.61 -62.44
C TYR A 93 -30.76 -49.42 -63.31
N ARG A 94 -29.79 -48.83 -64.03
CA ARG A 94 -29.98 -47.60 -64.83
C ARG A 94 -30.78 -46.50 -64.12
N GLY A 95 -30.54 -46.32 -62.81
CA GLY A 95 -31.17 -45.30 -61.97
C GLY A 95 -32.44 -45.74 -61.22
N ASN A 96 -33.04 -46.89 -61.56
CA ASN A 96 -34.26 -47.41 -60.91
C ASN A 96 -33.93 -48.37 -59.77
N ASP A 97 -34.66 -48.29 -58.65
CA ASP A 97 -34.45 -49.14 -57.47
C ASP A 97 -34.99 -50.56 -57.71
N VAL A 98 -34.06 -51.52 -57.77
CA VAL A 98 -34.32 -52.92 -58.13
C VAL A 98 -33.97 -53.91 -57.02
N GLY A 99 -33.49 -53.45 -55.87
CA GLY A 99 -33.29 -54.27 -54.68
C GLY A 99 -32.92 -53.47 -53.44
N GLU A 100 -33.28 -53.94 -52.26
CA GLU A 100 -32.97 -53.30 -50.98
C GLU A 100 -32.60 -54.34 -49.90
N VAL A 101 -31.65 -54.01 -49.03
CA VAL A 101 -31.28 -54.84 -47.87
C VAL A 101 -31.03 -53.98 -46.63
N PRO A 102 -31.59 -54.34 -45.46
CA PRO A 102 -31.33 -53.61 -44.22
C PRO A 102 -29.94 -53.92 -43.66
N ILE A 103 -29.29 -52.89 -43.14
CA ILE A 103 -28.01 -52.94 -42.41
C ILE A 103 -28.28 -52.56 -40.94
N PRO A 104 -28.04 -53.47 -39.98
CA PRO A 104 -28.27 -53.19 -38.57
C PRO A 104 -27.25 -52.17 -38.02
N ALA A 105 -27.67 -51.40 -37.01
CA ALA A 105 -26.85 -50.42 -36.31
C ALA A 105 -25.53 -51.02 -35.78
N GLY A 106 -24.47 -50.21 -35.77
CA GLY A 106 -23.15 -50.67 -35.34
C GLY A 106 -22.17 -49.52 -35.09
N THR A 107 -20.93 -49.86 -34.72
CA THR A 107 -19.85 -48.88 -34.49
C THR A 107 -18.58 -49.28 -35.23
N ILE A 108 -17.93 -48.29 -35.85
CA ILE A 108 -16.62 -48.42 -36.50
C ILE A 108 -15.61 -47.60 -35.68
N ALA A 109 -14.49 -48.22 -35.31
CA ALA A 109 -13.45 -47.56 -34.52
C ALA A 109 -12.81 -46.36 -35.25
N ALA A 110 -12.03 -45.56 -34.52
CA ALA A 110 -11.25 -44.47 -35.11
C ALA A 110 -10.29 -45.00 -36.18
N ARG A 111 -10.33 -44.43 -37.40
CA ARG A 111 -9.56 -44.90 -38.56
C ARG A 111 -9.77 -46.38 -38.93
N GLY A 112 -10.84 -47.00 -38.45
CA GLY A 112 -11.17 -48.40 -38.72
C GLY A 112 -11.99 -48.58 -40.01
N ALA A 113 -12.01 -49.81 -40.51
CA ALA A 113 -12.89 -50.25 -41.59
C ALA A 113 -13.72 -51.45 -41.14
N ARG A 114 -14.91 -51.62 -41.70
CA ARG A 114 -15.80 -52.74 -41.44
C ARG A 114 -16.32 -53.31 -42.75
N ASP A 115 -16.10 -54.61 -42.94
CA ASP A 115 -16.61 -55.35 -44.09
C ASP A 115 -18.01 -55.88 -43.81
N MET A 116 -18.88 -55.81 -44.83
CA MET A 116 -20.27 -56.21 -44.77
C MET A 116 -20.58 -57.10 -45.98
N ASN A 117 -21.07 -58.32 -45.71
CA ASN A 117 -21.55 -59.23 -46.74
C ASN A 117 -23.07 -59.16 -46.78
N LEU A 118 -23.60 -58.58 -47.84
CA LEU A 118 -25.02 -58.30 -48.03
C LEU A 118 -25.62 -59.26 -49.07
N LYS A 119 -26.77 -59.84 -48.74
CA LYS A 119 -27.58 -60.63 -49.69
C LYS A 119 -28.71 -59.76 -50.21
N LEU A 120 -28.59 -59.30 -51.46
CA LEU A 120 -29.55 -58.43 -52.11
C LEU A 120 -30.51 -59.30 -52.93
N THR A 121 -31.81 -59.23 -52.62
CA THR A 121 -32.86 -59.84 -53.44
C THR A 121 -33.28 -58.86 -54.52
N LEU A 122 -33.20 -59.28 -55.78
CA LEU A 122 -33.62 -58.47 -56.91
C LEU A 122 -35.13 -58.55 -57.12
N MET A 123 -35.77 -57.40 -57.22
CA MET A 123 -37.18 -57.25 -57.56
C MET A 123 -37.34 -57.40 -59.07
N ALA A 124 -37.58 -58.63 -59.53
CA ALA A 124 -37.57 -58.96 -60.96
C ALA A 124 -38.66 -58.26 -61.78
N ASP A 125 -39.82 -57.97 -61.19
CA ASP A 125 -40.89 -57.17 -61.80
C ASP A 125 -40.43 -55.75 -62.17
N ARG A 126 -39.57 -55.15 -61.36
CA ARG A 126 -38.97 -53.82 -61.61
C ARG A 126 -37.82 -53.84 -62.62
N LEU A 127 -37.14 -54.99 -62.76
CA LEU A 127 -36.11 -55.17 -63.79
C LEU A 127 -36.73 -55.46 -65.17
N LEU A 128 -37.71 -56.36 -65.22
CA LEU A 128 -38.39 -56.78 -66.45
C LEU A 128 -39.29 -55.71 -67.05
N SER A 129 -39.73 -54.73 -66.25
CA SER A 129 -40.48 -53.57 -66.75
C SER A 129 -39.59 -52.53 -67.47
N ASN A 130 -38.27 -52.64 -67.34
CA ASN A 130 -37.34 -51.77 -68.08
C ASN A 130 -37.07 -52.38 -69.47
N SER A 131 -37.45 -51.66 -70.53
CA SER A 131 -37.30 -52.11 -71.93
C SER A 131 -35.86 -52.49 -72.28
N ASP A 132 -34.88 -51.86 -71.64
CA ASP A 132 -33.45 -52.04 -71.95
C ASP A 132 -32.84 -53.25 -71.23
N PHE A 133 -33.59 -53.90 -70.33
CA PHE A 133 -33.09 -55.05 -69.58
C PHE A 133 -32.77 -56.24 -70.50
N TYR A 134 -33.65 -56.54 -71.46
CA TYR A 134 -33.43 -57.67 -72.38
C TYR A 134 -32.19 -57.46 -73.27
N SER A 135 -31.98 -56.26 -73.79
CA SER A 135 -30.79 -55.96 -74.59
C SER A 135 -29.50 -56.04 -73.77
N ASP A 136 -29.51 -55.59 -72.52
CA ASP A 136 -28.34 -55.60 -71.66
C ASP A 136 -27.98 -57.04 -71.22
N VAL A 137 -28.97 -57.90 -70.96
CA VAL A 137 -28.75 -59.34 -70.70
C VAL A 137 -28.17 -60.05 -71.93
N VAL A 138 -28.72 -59.83 -73.14
CA VAL A 138 -28.20 -60.43 -74.39
C VAL A 138 -26.80 -59.92 -74.72
N SER A 139 -26.47 -58.67 -74.34
CA SER A 139 -25.11 -58.12 -74.47
C SER A 139 -24.09 -58.73 -73.49
N GLY A 140 -24.56 -59.52 -72.52
CA GLY A 140 -23.73 -60.15 -71.49
C GLY A 140 -23.29 -59.20 -70.36
N THR A 141 -23.80 -57.97 -70.28
CA THR A 141 -23.41 -56.99 -69.25
C THR A 141 -24.61 -56.24 -68.66
N LEU A 142 -24.74 -56.26 -67.32
CA LEU A 142 -25.79 -55.56 -66.58
C LEU A 142 -25.21 -54.41 -65.75
N PRO A 143 -25.46 -53.12 -66.10
CA PRO A 143 -24.97 -51.98 -65.33
C PRO A 143 -25.76 -51.76 -64.04
N LEU A 144 -25.24 -52.30 -62.93
CA LEU A 144 -25.80 -52.14 -61.59
C LEU A 144 -25.01 -51.12 -60.76
N GLN A 145 -25.72 -50.30 -59.98
CA GLN A 145 -25.15 -49.32 -59.05
C GLN A 145 -25.64 -49.60 -57.63
N THR A 146 -24.71 -49.76 -56.68
CA THR A 146 -25.05 -49.94 -55.26
C THR A 146 -24.86 -48.63 -54.52
N TYR A 147 -25.85 -48.22 -53.74
CA TYR A 147 -25.79 -47.03 -52.90
C TYR A 147 -26.19 -47.37 -51.46
N ILE A 148 -25.40 -46.92 -50.48
CA ILE A 148 -25.69 -47.13 -49.06
C ILE A 148 -25.95 -45.78 -48.40
N ARG A 149 -27.10 -45.63 -47.76
CA ARG A 149 -27.43 -44.44 -46.98
C ARG A 149 -27.21 -44.70 -45.50
N MET A 150 -26.05 -44.30 -44.98
CA MET A 150 -25.72 -44.44 -43.56
C MET A 150 -25.84 -43.13 -42.80
N SER A 151 -26.60 -43.14 -41.70
CA SER A 151 -26.68 -42.02 -40.75
C SER A 151 -26.05 -42.42 -39.42
N GLY A 152 -25.26 -41.53 -38.80
CA GLY A 152 -24.54 -41.86 -37.58
C GLY A 152 -23.97 -40.65 -36.85
N LYS A 153 -23.56 -40.87 -35.60
CA LYS A 153 -22.89 -39.89 -34.74
C LYS A 153 -21.44 -40.30 -34.53
N VAL A 154 -20.54 -39.32 -34.60
CA VAL A 154 -19.17 -39.49 -34.16
C VAL A 154 -19.15 -39.37 -32.63
N SER A 155 -18.62 -40.37 -31.93
CA SER A 155 -18.67 -40.45 -30.47
C SER A 155 -17.94 -39.27 -29.80
N PRO A 156 -18.57 -38.53 -28.85
CA PRO A 156 -18.01 -37.30 -28.29
C PRO A 156 -17.12 -37.51 -27.06
N ARG A 157 -16.71 -38.75 -26.75
CA ARG A 157 -15.98 -39.08 -25.51
C ARG A 157 -14.68 -38.28 -25.34
N SER A 158 -14.09 -37.78 -26.43
CA SER A 158 -12.91 -36.91 -26.43
C SER A 158 -13.20 -35.42 -26.20
N PHE A 159 -14.42 -34.93 -26.47
CA PHE A 159 -14.80 -33.52 -26.23
C PHE A 159 -14.98 -33.20 -24.74
N PHE A 160 -15.37 -34.19 -23.93
CA PHE A 160 -15.52 -34.02 -22.48
C PHE A 160 -14.17 -33.88 -21.74
N MET A 161 -13.09 -34.50 -22.24
CA MET A 161 -11.74 -34.30 -21.69
C MET A 161 -11.25 -32.87 -21.87
N ALA A 162 -11.50 -32.25 -23.03
CA ALA A 162 -11.07 -30.88 -23.32
C ALA A 162 -11.73 -29.83 -22.41
N ARG A 163 -13.00 -30.02 -22.05
CA ARG A 163 -13.73 -29.09 -21.17
C ARG A 163 -13.25 -29.16 -19.71
N SER A 164 -12.88 -30.34 -19.24
CA SER A 164 -12.29 -30.52 -17.90
C SER A 164 -10.90 -29.89 -17.81
N ILE A 165 -10.06 -30.11 -18.84
CA ILE A 165 -8.71 -29.53 -18.92
C ILE A 165 -8.80 -27.99 -18.96
N LEU A 166 -9.74 -27.42 -19.72
CA LEU A 166 -9.95 -25.97 -19.77
C LEU A 166 -10.35 -25.39 -18.40
N HIS A 167 -11.21 -26.08 -17.64
CA HIS A 167 -11.65 -25.64 -16.32
C HIS A 167 -10.50 -25.67 -15.29
N HIS A 168 -9.68 -26.73 -15.31
CA HIS A 168 -8.51 -26.84 -14.42
C HIS A 168 -7.43 -25.81 -14.77
N ILE A 169 -7.22 -25.51 -16.05
CA ILE A 169 -6.30 -24.45 -16.48
C ILE A 169 -6.80 -23.07 -16.04
N LEU A 170 -8.11 -22.80 -16.15
CA LEU A 170 -8.69 -21.54 -15.67
C LEU A 170 -8.57 -21.37 -14.16
N LEU A 171 -8.80 -22.45 -13.40
CA LEU A 171 -8.61 -22.49 -11.95
C LEU A 171 -7.15 -22.28 -11.56
N PHE A 172 -6.20 -22.88 -12.29
CA PHE A 172 -4.78 -22.70 -12.08
C PHE A 172 -4.33 -21.25 -12.36
N LEU A 173 -4.87 -20.63 -13.41
CA LEU A 173 -4.64 -19.21 -13.71
C LEU A 173 -5.26 -18.29 -12.65
N PHE A 174 -6.46 -18.58 -12.16
CA PHE A 174 -7.08 -17.84 -11.06
C PHE A 174 -6.28 -17.98 -9.75
N ALA A 175 -5.76 -19.17 -9.45
CA ALA A 175 -4.92 -19.41 -8.29
C ALA A 175 -3.59 -18.63 -8.37
N PHE A 176 -2.97 -18.53 -9.55
CA PHE A 176 -1.76 -17.73 -9.75
C PHE A 176 -1.99 -16.22 -9.63
N SER A 177 -3.18 -15.73 -10.02
CA SER A 177 -3.58 -14.33 -9.76
C SER A 177 -3.77 -14.06 -8.26
N TYR A 178 -4.19 -15.07 -7.49
CA TYR A 178 -4.43 -14.96 -6.05
C TYR A 178 -3.19 -15.22 -5.19
N THR A 179 -2.18 -15.96 -5.67
CA THR A 179 -0.90 -16.11 -4.93
C THR A 179 0.06 -14.94 -5.15
N HIS A 180 -0.32 -13.96 -5.97
CA HIS A 180 0.22 -12.60 -5.92
C HIS A 180 -0.65 -11.69 -5.02
N VAL A 181 -1.23 -12.27 -3.94
CA VAL A 181 -1.58 -11.52 -2.74
C VAL A 181 -0.28 -10.89 -2.25
N GLN A 182 -0.29 -9.55 -2.25
CA GLN A 182 0.52 -8.69 -1.39
C GLN A 182 1.09 -9.50 -0.23
N SER A 183 2.41 -9.69 -0.17
CA SER A 183 3.00 -9.84 1.16
C SER A 183 2.61 -8.56 1.87
N HIS A 184 1.60 -8.63 2.74
CA HIS A 184 1.38 -7.56 3.69
C HIS A 184 2.67 -7.58 4.51
N GLU A 185 3.60 -6.69 4.15
CA GLU A 185 4.72 -6.42 5.02
C GLU A 185 4.10 -6.09 6.37
N GLN A 186 4.67 -6.58 7.46
CA GLN A 186 4.18 -6.30 8.80
C GLN A 186 4.97 -5.13 9.37
N GLY A 187 4.30 -4.19 10.05
CA GLY A 187 5.01 -3.23 10.87
C GLY A 187 5.30 -3.77 12.25
N TYR A 188 6.55 -3.62 12.68
CA TYR A 188 7.03 -4.01 14.00
C TYR A 188 7.14 -2.79 14.93
N ILE A 189 6.89 -1.59 14.41
CA ILE A 189 6.73 -0.37 15.19
C ILE A 189 5.38 0.26 14.82
N THR A 190 4.60 0.66 15.81
CA THR A 190 3.41 1.49 15.58
C THR A 190 3.59 2.82 16.30
N ALA A 191 3.18 3.91 15.63
CA ALA A 191 3.08 5.22 16.25
C ALA A 191 1.63 5.67 16.19
N GLU A 192 1.01 5.83 17.36
CA GLU A 192 -0.36 6.31 17.52
C GLU A 192 -0.32 7.76 17.99
N ILE A 193 -1.10 8.61 17.32
CA ILE A 193 -1.31 10.01 17.70
C ILE A 193 -2.76 10.13 18.14
N SER A 194 -2.99 10.44 19.42
CA SER A 194 -4.33 10.54 19.97
C SER A 194 -5.03 11.84 19.53
N ASN A 195 -6.32 11.97 19.81
CA ASN A 195 -7.04 13.23 19.62
C ASN A 195 -6.36 14.43 20.29
N ARG A 196 -5.77 14.27 21.48
CA ARG A 196 -5.00 15.36 22.11
C ARG A 196 -3.72 15.69 21.35
N GLY A 197 -3.07 14.70 20.76
CA GLY A 197 -1.93 14.92 19.87
C GLY A 197 -2.35 15.63 18.59
N LEU A 198 -3.48 15.25 18.00
CA LEU A 198 -4.04 15.92 16.82
C LEU A 198 -4.46 17.36 17.13
N ASP A 199 -5.06 17.62 18.29
CA ASP A 199 -5.46 18.96 18.73
C ASP A 199 -4.24 19.87 18.92
N PHE A 200 -3.16 19.33 19.51
CA PHE A 200 -1.86 20.01 19.59
C PHE A 200 -1.27 20.31 18.20
N LEU A 201 -1.32 19.36 17.27
CA LEU A 201 -0.85 19.57 15.90
C LEU A 201 -1.69 20.61 15.15
N LYS A 202 -3.01 20.63 15.36
CA LYS A 202 -3.90 21.65 14.83
C LYS A 202 -3.48 23.03 15.33
N ASP A 203 -3.33 23.22 16.64
CA ASP A 203 -2.94 24.52 17.21
C ASP A 203 -1.61 25.02 16.61
N LEU A 204 -0.64 24.11 16.47
CA LEU A 204 0.63 24.43 15.81
C LEU A 204 0.45 24.87 14.33
N LEU A 205 -0.44 24.19 13.59
CA LEU A 205 -0.74 24.55 12.21
C LEU A 205 -1.48 25.88 12.10
N ILE A 206 -2.35 26.22 13.07
CA ILE A 206 -3.04 27.52 13.14
C ILE A 206 -2.02 28.64 13.37
N ASP A 207 -1.14 28.53 14.36
CA ASP A 207 -0.08 29.51 14.61
C ASP A 207 0.80 29.72 13.36
N LYS A 208 1.10 28.61 12.66
CA LYS A 208 1.87 28.66 11.42
C LYS A 208 1.09 29.30 10.27
N ALA A 209 -0.22 29.06 10.19
CA ALA A 209 -1.09 29.65 9.19
C ALA A 209 -1.19 31.16 9.39
N GLU A 210 -1.47 31.63 10.62
CA GLU A 210 -1.55 33.06 10.96
C GLU A 210 -0.26 33.81 10.57
N SER A 211 0.90 33.27 10.97
CA SER A 211 2.20 33.87 10.62
C SER A 211 2.53 33.83 9.12
N SER A 212 1.91 32.94 8.35
CA SER A 212 2.12 32.82 6.90
C SER A 212 1.15 33.66 6.06
N LEU A 213 -0.02 33.97 6.63
CA LEU A 213 -1.08 34.76 6.01
C LEU A 213 -0.95 36.25 6.29
N VAL A 214 0.04 36.67 7.10
CA VAL A 214 0.24 38.07 7.48
C VAL A 214 1.69 38.50 7.25
N PRO A 215 1.96 39.56 6.45
CA PRO A 215 1.00 40.30 5.64
C PRO A 215 0.64 39.54 4.34
N LEU A 216 -0.63 39.59 3.92
CA LEU A 216 -1.08 39.05 2.63
C LEU A 216 -1.62 40.15 1.73
N GLU A 217 -0.97 40.35 0.59
CA GLU A 217 -1.40 41.30 -0.44
C GLU A 217 -2.47 40.71 -1.35
N LEU A 218 -3.55 41.45 -1.58
CA LEU A 218 -4.64 41.11 -2.48
C LEU A 218 -4.54 41.93 -3.78
N HIS A 219 -5.18 41.41 -4.83
CA HIS A 219 -5.23 42.11 -6.11
C HIS A 219 -6.14 43.34 -6.07
N ASN A 220 -5.77 44.38 -6.81
CA ASN A 220 -6.58 45.59 -6.96
C ASN A 220 -7.97 45.26 -7.54
N ILE A 221 -9.00 45.91 -7.02
CA ILE A 221 -10.39 45.69 -7.41
C ILE A 221 -10.93 46.95 -8.09
N GLU A 222 -11.32 46.84 -9.36
CA GLU A 222 -11.94 47.95 -10.10
C GLU A 222 -13.41 47.67 -10.39
N LYS A 223 -14.27 48.68 -10.23
CA LYS A 223 -15.69 48.58 -10.59
C LYS A 223 -16.25 49.88 -11.12
N SER A 224 -17.33 49.79 -11.90
CA SER A 224 -18.07 50.96 -12.39
C SER A 224 -19.54 50.83 -12.03
N VAL A 225 -20.06 51.75 -11.24
CA VAL A 225 -21.44 51.77 -10.77
C VAL A 225 -22.18 52.91 -11.45
N LYS A 226 -23.43 52.68 -11.85
CA LYS A 226 -24.31 53.74 -12.33
C LYS A 226 -25.16 54.23 -11.17
N ILE A 227 -24.88 55.43 -10.69
CA ILE A 227 -25.61 56.04 -9.58
C ILE A 227 -26.64 57.02 -10.15
N PRO A 228 -27.90 57.01 -9.68
CA PRO A 228 -28.91 57.99 -10.08
C PRO A 228 -28.37 59.42 -9.91
N VAL A 229 -28.75 60.34 -10.81
CA VAL A 229 -28.36 61.77 -10.81
C VAL A 229 -26.90 62.07 -11.24
N ILE A 230 -25.90 61.27 -10.86
CA ILE A 230 -24.47 61.57 -11.14
C ILE A 230 -23.86 60.78 -12.30
N GLY A 231 -24.49 59.69 -12.75
CA GLY A 231 -24.01 58.89 -13.88
C GLY A 231 -23.07 57.74 -13.48
N ARG A 232 -22.13 57.37 -14.37
CA ARG A 232 -21.21 56.25 -14.14
C ARG A 232 -20.03 56.72 -13.28
N VAL A 233 -19.88 56.12 -12.11
CA VAL A 233 -18.74 56.31 -11.21
C VAL A 233 -17.80 55.12 -11.37
N LYS A 234 -16.53 55.37 -11.72
CA LYS A 234 -15.47 54.36 -11.67
C LYS A 234 -14.84 54.41 -10.28
N MET A 235 -14.73 53.27 -9.63
CA MET A 235 -14.14 53.09 -8.30
C MET A 235 -13.03 52.05 -8.38
N VAL A 236 -11.95 52.26 -7.62
CA VAL A 236 -10.77 51.40 -7.56
C VAL A 236 -10.34 51.25 -6.11
N LEU A 237 -10.14 50.01 -5.67
CA LEU A 237 -9.45 49.64 -4.44
C LEU A 237 -8.06 49.12 -4.82
N SER A 238 -7.01 49.64 -4.17
CA SER A 238 -5.62 49.24 -4.40
C SER A 238 -4.86 49.05 -3.10
N ASP A 239 -3.71 48.40 -3.17
CA ASP A 239 -2.82 48.19 -2.02
C ASP A 239 -3.55 47.52 -0.85
N ILE A 240 -4.37 46.53 -1.19
CA ILE A 240 -5.20 45.81 -0.22
C ILE A 240 -4.32 44.78 0.48
N VAL A 241 -4.21 44.87 1.81
CA VAL A 241 -3.34 44.01 2.62
C VAL A 241 -4.09 43.51 3.86
N ILE A 242 -3.97 42.22 4.15
CA ILE A 242 -4.35 41.66 5.45
C ILE A 242 -3.20 41.90 6.43
N GLU A 243 -3.46 42.71 7.45
CA GLU A 243 -2.44 43.13 8.42
C GLU A 243 -2.39 42.23 9.66
N ARG A 244 -3.52 41.62 10.02
CA ARG A 244 -3.65 40.69 11.14
C ARG A 244 -4.77 39.71 10.86
N ILE A 245 -4.58 38.49 11.36
CA ILE A 245 -5.61 37.45 11.45
C ILE A 245 -5.61 36.99 12.91
N ASP A 246 -6.80 36.77 13.46
CA ASP A 246 -7.00 36.25 14.80
C ASP A 246 -8.06 35.14 14.75
N VAL A 247 -7.66 33.92 15.08
CA VAL A 247 -8.53 32.73 15.08
C VAL A 247 -9.22 32.55 16.43
N ALA A 248 -10.55 32.71 16.46
CA ALA A 248 -11.33 32.55 17.69
C ALA A 248 -11.48 31.08 18.13
N SER A 249 -11.70 30.18 17.19
CA SER A 249 -11.89 28.75 17.47
C SER A 249 -11.46 27.88 16.30
N SER A 250 -10.93 26.70 16.62
CA SER A 250 -10.62 25.67 15.64
C SER A 250 -10.78 24.28 16.22
N THR A 251 -11.19 23.32 15.39
CA THR A 251 -11.39 21.92 15.74
C THR A 251 -10.69 21.00 14.75
N VAL A 252 -10.32 19.80 15.21
CA VAL A 252 -9.78 18.73 14.36
C VAL A 252 -10.56 17.45 14.62
N GLN A 253 -10.88 16.74 13.54
CA GLN A 253 -11.55 15.44 13.60
C GLN A 253 -10.94 14.50 12.56
N THR A 254 -10.89 13.22 12.91
CA THR A 254 -10.53 12.14 11.98
C THR A 254 -11.81 11.53 11.43
N GLY A 255 -11.93 11.49 10.11
CA GLY A 255 -13.03 10.85 9.40
C GLY A 255 -12.55 9.69 8.52
N ASP A 256 -13.49 8.96 7.93
CA ASP A 256 -13.21 7.79 7.07
C ASP A 256 -12.30 8.09 5.86
N THR A 257 -12.21 9.37 5.46
CA THR A 257 -11.51 9.80 4.24
C THR A 257 -10.31 10.70 4.50
N GLY A 258 -10.07 11.12 5.75
CA GLY A 258 -9.02 12.07 6.07
C GLY A 258 -9.19 12.78 7.41
N ILE A 259 -8.29 13.72 7.67
CA ILE A 259 -8.30 14.63 8.82
C ILE A 259 -9.00 15.92 8.39
N VAL A 260 -10.06 16.28 9.11
CA VAL A 260 -10.83 17.51 8.91
C VAL A 260 -10.38 18.54 9.95
N ILE A 261 -10.00 19.73 9.47
CA ILE A 261 -9.68 20.88 10.30
C ILE A 261 -10.65 21.99 9.95
N ASP A 262 -11.41 22.45 10.94
CA ASP A 262 -12.34 23.54 10.80
C ASP A 262 -11.92 24.71 11.68
N VAL A 263 -11.95 25.89 11.11
CA VAL A 263 -11.69 27.17 11.77
C VAL A 263 -12.95 28.00 11.67
N SER A 264 -13.45 28.46 12.82
CA SER A 264 -14.69 29.23 12.88
C SER A 264 -14.51 30.52 13.67
N GLY A 265 -15.14 31.59 13.17
CA GLY A 265 -15.14 32.89 13.83
C GLY A 265 -13.81 33.65 13.74
N ALA A 266 -12.94 33.33 12.77
CA ALA A 266 -11.71 34.08 12.60
C ALA A 266 -12.01 35.52 12.13
N THR A 267 -11.16 36.46 12.54
CA THR A 267 -11.27 37.86 12.12
C THR A 267 -10.00 38.30 11.41
N ALA A 268 -10.14 39.11 10.35
CA ALA A 268 -9.00 39.62 9.61
C ALA A 268 -9.09 41.14 9.46
N ASN A 269 -8.03 41.83 9.86
CA ASN A 269 -7.93 43.28 9.69
C ASN A 269 -7.32 43.59 8.32
N LEU A 270 -8.00 44.44 7.57
CA LEU A 270 -7.59 44.86 6.24
C LEU A 270 -7.13 46.31 6.25
N SER A 271 -6.10 46.61 5.46
CA SER A 271 -5.79 47.95 4.99
C SER A 271 -5.95 48.02 3.47
N MET A 272 -6.41 49.16 2.95
CA MET A 272 -6.52 49.40 1.51
C MET A 272 -6.60 50.89 1.16
N ASN A 273 -6.12 51.24 -0.02
CA ASN A 273 -6.36 52.54 -0.64
C ASN A 273 -7.63 52.51 -1.50
N TRP A 274 -8.39 53.59 -1.50
CA TRP A 274 -9.57 53.75 -2.36
C TRP A 274 -9.48 55.00 -3.21
N LYS A 275 -10.05 54.94 -4.42
CA LYS A 275 -10.17 56.08 -5.34
C LYS A 275 -11.45 55.96 -6.16
N TYR A 276 -12.16 57.07 -6.33
CA TYR A 276 -13.27 57.13 -7.29
C TYR A 276 -13.10 58.25 -8.31
N THR A 277 -13.78 58.13 -9.44
CA THR A 277 -13.80 59.13 -10.51
C THR A 277 -15.14 59.09 -11.23
N TYR A 278 -15.78 60.24 -11.41
CA TYR A 278 -17.02 60.35 -12.17
C TYR A 278 -17.10 61.63 -13.00
N LYS A 279 -17.95 61.59 -14.03
CA LYS A 279 -18.25 62.72 -14.90
C LYS A 279 -19.72 63.08 -14.73
N THR A 280 -20.00 64.32 -14.37
CA THR A 280 -21.36 64.82 -14.16
C THR A 280 -21.97 65.23 -15.51
N TRP A 281 -23.29 65.10 -15.68
CA TRP A 281 -23.98 65.60 -16.87
C TRP A 281 -24.19 67.13 -16.85
N LEU A 282 -24.13 67.75 -15.67
CA LEU A 282 -24.38 69.18 -15.43
C LEU A 282 -23.16 70.07 -15.74
N LEU A 283 -21.94 69.54 -15.62
CA LEU A 283 -20.67 70.27 -15.84
C LEU A 283 -19.61 69.35 -16.47
N PRO A 284 -18.83 69.81 -17.48
CA PRO A 284 -17.78 69.02 -18.16
C PRO A 284 -16.49 68.91 -17.31
N VAL A 285 -16.63 68.71 -16.00
CA VAL A 285 -15.53 68.57 -15.05
C VAL A 285 -15.52 67.14 -14.50
N THR A 286 -14.34 66.54 -14.45
CA THR A 286 -14.16 65.20 -13.85
C THR A 286 -13.90 65.38 -12.36
N VAL A 287 -14.75 64.79 -11.52
CA VAL A 287 -14.59 64.81 -10.06
C VAL A 287 -13.96 63.50 -9.62
N SER A 288 -12.90 63.56 -8.81
CA SER A 288 -12.22 62.40 -8.25
C SER A 288 -11.79 62.65 -6.82
N ASP A 289 -11.87 61.63 -5.98
CA ASP A 289 -11.35 61.65 -4.61
C ASP A 289 -10.59 60.35 -4.31
N LYS A 290 -9.76 60.36 -3.26
CA LYS A 290 -8.96 59.23 -2.81
C LYS A 290 -8.76 59.25 -1.29
N GLY A 291 -8.60 58.08 -0.69
CA GLY A 291 -8.30 57.94 0.74
C GLY A 291 -7.69 56.59 1.08
N ASN A 292 -7.40 56.38 2.37
CA ASN A 292 -6.87 55.13 2.92
C ASN A 292 -7.87 54.57 3.94
N ALA A 293 -7.98 53.25 4.00
CA ALA A 293 -8.68 52.49 5.02
C ALA A 293 -7.69 51.59 5.77
N THR A 294 -7.68 51.67 7.10
CA THR A 294 -6.89 50.88 8.06
C THR A 294 -7.71 50.69 9.34
N VAL A 295 -7.68 49.50 9.94
CA VAL A 295 -8.29 49.31 11.27
C VAL A 295 -7.40 49.91 12.35
N GLN A 296 -7.84 50.97 13.01
CA GLN A 296 -7.25 51.41 14.29
C GLN A 296 -7.79 50.55 15.42
N SER A 297 -6.90 49.95 16.23
CA SER A 297 -7.26 49.31 17.49
C SER A 297 -7.97 50.35 18.38
N PRO A 298 -9.02 50.00 19.14
CA PRO A 298 -9.63 50.95 20.06
C PRO A 298 -8.62 51.28 21.17
N GLU A 299 -7.91 52.40 21.04
CA GLU A 299 -7.30 53.05 22.19
C GLU A 299 -8.44 53.51 23.10
N ALA A 300 -8.35 53.12 24.37
CA ALA A 300 -9.28 53.54 25.40
C ALA A 300 -9.15 55.05 25.59
N ASP A 301 -9.96 55.84 24.89
CA ASP A 301 -10.06 57.27 25.16
C ASP A 301 -11.33 57.57 25.96
N SER A 302 -11.11 57.72 27.26
CA SER A 302 -12.04 58.33 28.18
C SER A 302 -12.06 59.84 27.95
N SER A 303 -13.03 60.35 27.20
CA SER A 303 -13.52 61.71 27.46
C SER A 303 -14.94 61.93 26.94
N HIS A 304 -15.83 62.18 27.91
CA HIS A 304 -17.06 62.93 27.74
C HIS A 304 -16.79 64.28 27.04
N VAL A 305 -17.72 64.76 26.22
CA VAL A 305 -18.56 65.96 26.47
C VAL A 305 -19.33 66.38 25.20
N CYS A 306 -20.63 66.58 25.42
CA CYS A 306 -21.66 67.39 24.75
C CYS A 306 -21.39 68.07 23.37
N ASN A 307 -22.35 67.95 22.44
CA ASN A 307 -23.47 68.89 22.40
C ASN A 307 -24.59 68.46 21.43
N GLU A 308 -25.80 68.27 21.97
CA GLU A 308 -27.03 68.55 21.24
C GLU A 308 -27.14 70.07 21.10
N GLU A 309 -26.96 70.60 19.90
CA GLU A 309 -27.67 71.77 19.36
C GLU A 309 -27.03 72.15 18.02
N LEU A 310 -27.59 71.64 16.91
CA LEU A 310 -27.59 72.27 15.57
C LEU A 310 -28.38 71.42 14.57
N LYS A 311 -29.54 70.89 14.99
CA LYS A 311 -30.48 70.15 14.11
C LYS A 311 -31.43 71.06 13.31
N LYS A 312 -31.11 72.35 13.20
CA LYS A 312 -32.04 73.34 12.65
C LYS A 312 -31.27 74.52 12.05
N ILE A 313 -30.71 74.32 10.86
CA ILE A 313 -30.59 75.32 9.78
C ILE A 313 -30.01 74.62 8.53
N ARG A 314 -30.68 74.84 7.39
CA ARG A 314 -30.32 74.56 5.97
C ARG A 314 -30.69 73.20 5.38
N SER A 315 -31.97 73.12 5.01
CA SER A 315 -32.49 72.37 3.86
C SER A 315 -32.31 73.09 2.51
N GLU A 316 -31.61 74.22 2.42
CA GLU A 316 -31.37 74.94 1.17
C GLU A 316 -29.99 75.61 1.23
N ILE A 317 -28.98 74.91 0.73
CA ILE A 317 -27.81 75.41 -0.04
C ILE A 317 -27.19 74.13 -0.64
N LEU A 318 -27.99 73.43 -1.44
CA LEU A 318 -27.48 72.44 -2.38
C LEU A 318 -26.91 73.20 -3.59
N CYS A 319 -25.72 72.79 -4.03
CA CYS A 319 -25.08 73.10 -5.32
C CYS A 319 -24.07 74.27 -5.43
N HIS A 320 -23.81 75.11 -4.42
CA HIS A 320 -22.80 76.20 -4.58
C HIS A 320 -21.56 76.15 -3.67
N ALA A 321 -21.46 75.23 -2.71
CA ALA A 321 -20.31 75.16 -1.79
C ALA A 321 -19.27 74.05 -2.12
N MET A 322 -19.33 73.41 -3.28
CA MET A 322 -18.35 72.38 -3.70
C MET A 322 -17.07 72.98 -4.31
N VAL A 323 -16.37 73.91 -3.65
CA VAL A 323 -15.03 74.33 -4.09
C VAL A 323 -14.01 74.57 -2.97
N SER A 324 -14.38 74.69 -1.69
CA SER A 324 -13.37 75.07 -0.68
C SER A 324 -13.62 74.52 0.72
N THR A 325 -13.20 73.28 0.96
CA THR A 325 -12.60 72.83 2.22
C THR A 325 -11.67 71.66 1.93
N LYS A 326 -10.39 72.00 1.80
CA LYS A 326 -9.27 71.08 1.70
C LYS A 326 -8.86 70.76 3.14
N GLU A 327 -9.55 69.82 3.78
CA GLU A 327 -9.20 69.17 5.07
C GLU A 327 -10.41 68.36 5.53
N PHE A 328 -10.45 67.06 5.22
CA PHE A 328 -11.11 66.07 6.07
C PHE A 328 -10.25 64.81 6.02
N ILE A 329 -9.59 64.56 7.14
CA ILE A 329 -8.84 63.33 7.40
C ILE A 329 -9.89 62.23 7.49
N ASN A 330 -9.95 61.37 6.48
CA ASN A 330 -10.90 60.27 6.45
C ASN A 330 -10.14 58.98 6.74
N PHE A 331 -10.19 58.54 8.01
CA PHE A 331 -9.78 57.21 8.40
C PHE A 331 -10.95 56.27 8.13
N ALA A 332 -10.75 55.28 7.28
CA ALA A 332 -11.70 54.21 7.09
C ALA A 332 -11.19 52.97 7.84
N SER A 333 -12.02 52.15 8.49
CA SER A 333 -11.60 50.86 9.06
C SER A 333 -12.27 49.71 8.31
N SER A 334 -11.51 48.73 7.86
CA SER A 334 -12.03 47.53 7.18
C SER A 334 -11.67 46.26 7.93
N LYS A 335 -12.68 45.54 8.41
CA LYS A 335 -12.52 44.29 9.17
C LYS A 335 -13.41 43.21 8.59
N VAL A 336 -12.83 42.05 8.31
CA VAL A 336 -13.55 40.81 7.97
C VAL A 336 -13.90 40.11 9.27
N GLU A 337 -15.17 39.78 9.46
CA GLU A 337 -15.67 39.07 10.63
C GLU A 337 -16.31 37.74 10.23
N GLY A 338 -16.11 36.72 11.07
CA GLY A 338 -16.66 35.39 10.81
C GLY A 338 -16.04 34.74 9.56
N LEU A 339 -14.73 34.87 9.37
CA LEU A 339 -14.00 34.05 8.42
C LEU A 339 -14.04 32.58 8.88
N GLU A 340 -14.58 31.73 8.03
CA GLU A 340 -14.65 30.28 8.22
C GLU A 340 -13.75 29.58 7.21
N VAL A 341 -12.95 28.63 7.68
CA VAL A 341 -12.05 27.84 6.83
C VAL A 341 -12.22 26.38 7.18
N GLY A 342 -12.58 25.57 6.20
CA GLY A 342 -12.68 24.11 6.32
C GLY A 342 -11.66 23.43 5.42
N LEU A 343 -10.92 22.47 5.97
CA LEU A 343 -9.85 21.74 5.28
C LEU A 343 -10.01 20.25 5.50
N THR A 344 -9.99 19.48 4.43
CA THR A 344 -9.97 18.00 4.49
C THR A 344 -8.67 17.49 3.88
N LEU A 345 -7.84 16.86 4.71
CA LEU A 345 -6.52 16.35 4.36
C LEU A 345 -6.52 14.83 4.32
N SER A 346 -6.00 14.21 3.26
CA SER A 346 -5.71 12.78 3.23
C SER A 346 -4.23 12.50 3.51
N LEU A 347 -3.98 11.39 4.19
CA LEU A 347 -2.65 10.85 4.45
C LEU A 347 -2.55 9.47 3.80
N GLU A 348 -1.52 9.28 2.98
CA GLU A 348 -1.29 8.04 2.24
C GLU A 348 0.17 7.62 2.34
N ALA A 349 0.44 6.32 2.31
CA ALA A 349 1.78 5.77 2.23
C ALA A 349 2.21 5.61 0.76
N VAL A 350 3.12 6.47 0.30
CA VAL A 350 3.65 6.42 -1.06
C VAL A 350 5.13 6.03 -1.05
N GLU A 351 5.41 4.84 -1.57
CA GLU A 351 6.76 4.25 -1.60
C GLU A 351 7.43 4.19 -0.21
N GLY A 352 6.64 3.97 0.85
CA GLY A 352 7.12 3.92 2.24
C GLY A 352 7.35 5.28 2.90
N SER A 353 6.97 6.38 2.26
CA SER A 353 6.94 7.74 2.85
C SER A 353 5.50 8.19 3.08
N LEU A 354 5.31 9.07 4.06
CA LEU A 354 4.04 9.74 4.27
C LEU A 354 3.82 10.82 3.20
N LYS A 355 2.67 10.78 2.54
CA LYS A 355 2.23 11.81 1.59
C LYS A 355 0.95 12.45 2.12
N LEU A 356 0.96 13.77 2.14
CA LEU A 356 -0.19 14.59 2.53
C LEU A 356 -0.83 15.19 1.27
N SER A 357 -2.14 14.98 1.10
CA SER A 357 -2.88 15.58 -0.01
C SER A 357 -4.08 16.38 0.49
N LEU A 358 -4.37 17.49 -0.16
CA LEU A 358 -5.57 18.29 0.11
C LEU A 358 -6.73 17.75 -0.72
N LEU A 359 -7.77 17.23 -0.06
CA LEU A 359 -8.99 16.77 -0.71
C LEU A 359 -9.94 17.93 -0.96
N GLU A 360 -10.19 18.74 0.07
CA GLU A 360 -11.14 19.84 0.01
C GLU A 360 -10.64 21.03 0.84
N CYS A 361 -10.87 22.24 0.34
CA CYS A 361 -10.54 23.49 1.02
C CYS A 361 -11.64 24.50 0.71
N GLY A 362 -12.42 24.83 1.73
CA GLY A 362 -13.42 25.88 1.71
C GLY A 362 -12.96 27.06 2.56
N CYS A 363 -13.27 28.26 2.10
CA CYS A 363 -13.08 29.49 2.84
C CYS A 363 -14.29 30.38 2.57
N TYR A 364 -14.92 30.88 3.61
CA TYR A 364 -16.12 31.70 3.51
C TYR A 364 -16.05 32.89 4.47
N VAL A 365 -16.46 34.06 3.99
CA VAL A 365 -16.60 35.27 4.81
C VAL A 365 -18.08 35.49 5.13
N ASN A 366 -18.44 35.36 6.41
CA ASN A 366 -19.80 35.60 6.88
C ASN A 366 -20.21 37.08 6.83
N ASP A 367 -19.36 37.97 7.35
CA ASP A 367 -19.66 39.40 7.45
C ASP A 367 -18.42 40.26 7.17
N LEU A 368 -18.65 41.47 6.63
CA LEU A 368 -17.60 42.42 6.34
C LEU A 368 -17.98 43.81 6.84
N SER A 369 -17.26 44.27 7.86
CA SER A 369 -17.44 45.62 8.39
C SER A 369 -16.50 46.60 7.69
N ILE A 370 -17.06 47.46 6.83
CA ILE A 370 -16.35 48.59 6.23
C ILE A 370 -16.90 49.88 6.80
N LYS A 371 -16.09 50.58 7.59
CA LYS A 371 -16.38 51.96 8.03
C LYS A 371 -15.59 52.92 7.19
N LEU A 372 -16.26 53.87 6.56
CA LEU A 372 -15.65 54.93 5.77
C LEU A 372 -15.99 56.26 6.44
N ASP A 373 -15.03 56.92 7.09
CA ASP A 373 -15.28 58.26 7.62
C ASP A 373 -15.29 59.29 6.48
N GLY A 374 -16.24 60.23 6.50
CA GLY A 374 -16.32 61.34 5.54
C GLY A 374 -17.73 61.90 5.31
N GLY A 375 -17.82 63.18 4.91
CA GLY A 375 -19.08 63.94 4.83
C GLY A 375 -20.08 63.58 3.71
N ALA A 376 -19.84 62.49 2.97
CA ALA A 376 -20.67 62.05 1.83
C ALA A 376 -21.24 60.63 2.05
N SER A 377 -21.89 60.39 3.19
CA SER A 377 -22.38 59.08 3.66
C SER A 377 -23.21 58.29 2.62
N TRP A 378 -23.93 58.96 1.72
CA TRP A 378 -24.74 58.31 0.67
C TRP A 378 -23.90 57.71 -0.48
N LEU A 379 -22.70 58.23 -0.75
CA LEU A 379 -21.77 57.69 -1.75
C LEU A 379 -21.03 56.46 -1.19
N TYR A 380 -20.73 56.49 0.11
CA TYR A 380 -19.99 55.44 0.81
C TYR A 380 -20.82 54.16 1.00
N GLN A 381 -22.11 54.26 1.27
CA GLN A 381 -22.97 53.07 1.37
C GLN A 381 -23.03 52.30 0.04
N GLY A 382 -23.18 52.99 -1.09
CA GLY A 382 -23.15 52.36 -2.40
C GLY A 382 -21.78 51.78 -2.78
N LEU A 383 -20.70 52.24 -2.13
CA LEU A 383 -19.36 51.68 -2.27
C LEU A 383 -19.24 50.38 -1.46
N VAL A 384 -19.69 50.36 -0.21
CA VAL A 384 -19.74 49.15 0.63
C VAL A 384 -20.53 48.04 -0.07
N ASP A 385 -21.79 48.31 -0.45
CA ASP A 385 -22.67 47.31 -1.09
C ASP A 385 -22.10 46.77 -2.42
N THR A 386 -21.30 47.58 -3.13
CA THR A 386 -20.73 47.20 -4.43
C THR A 386 -19.48 46.33 -4.30
N PHE A 387 -18.67 46.58 -3.28
CA PHE A 387 -17.35 45.99 -3.09
C PHE A 387 -17.33 44.87 -2.06
N GLU A 388 -18.28 44.81 -1.14
CA GLU A 388 -18.35 43.79 -0.08
C GLU A 388 -18.13 42.37 -0.63
N GLY A 389 -19.02 41.89 -1.51
CA GLY A 389 -18.86 40.55 -2.10
C GLY A 389 -17.61 40.37 -2.97
N LYS A 390 -16.98 41.46 -3.46
CA LYS A 390 -15.71 41.38 -4.20
C LYS A 390 -14.49 41.33 -3.28
N ILE A 391 -14.53 42.04 -2.15
CA ILE A 391 -13.51 41.97 -1.12
C ILE A 391 -13.58 40.60 -0.45
N SER A 392 -14.77 40.12 -0.07
CA SER A 392 -14.98 38.78 0.49
C SER A 392 -14.41 37.71 -0.43
N SER A 393 -14.83 37.67 -1.70
CA SER A 393 -14.29 36.71 -2.68
C SER A 393 -12.79 36.84 -2.89
N ALA A 394 -12.22 38.05 -2.87
CA ALA A 394 -10.77 38.22 -2.99
C ALA A 394 -10.01 37.69 -1.76
N VAL A 395 -10.55 37.89 -0.55
CA VAL A 395 -10.01 37.34 0.70
C VAL A 395 -10.12 35.82 0.71
N GLU A 396 -11.29 35.27 0.39
CA GLU A 396 -11.54 33.83 0.30
C GLU A 396 -10.55 33.16 -0.67
N ASP A 397 -10.40 33.71 -1.88
CA ASP A 397 -9.47 33.20 -2.89
C ASP A 397 -8.00 33.29 -2.44
N ALA A 398 -7.60 34.44 -1.88
CA ALA A 398 -6.21 34.68 -1.45
C ALA A 398 -5.81 33.79 -0.27
N VAL A 399 -6.67 33.66 0.75
CA VAL A 399 -6.48 32.79 1.91
C VAL A 399 -6.45 31.33 1.46
N SER A 400 -7.45 30.89 0.68
CA SER A 400 -7.50 29.51 0.17
C SER A 400 -6.25 29.14 -0.62
N LYS A 401 -5.77 30.05 -1.47
CA LYS A 401 -4.54 29.85 -2.24
C LYS A 401 -3.32 29.71 -1.34
N LYS A 402 -3.17 30.57 -0.34
CA LYS A 402 -2.04 30.51 0.60
C LYS A 402 -2.05 29.24 1.44
N ILE A 403 -3.21 28.79 1.88
CA ILE A 403 -3.34 27.53 2.60
C ILE A 403 -2.96 26.34 1.70
N LYS A 404 -3.44 26.33 0.44
CA LYS A 404 -3.04 25.32 -0.56
C LYS A 404 -1.52 25.27 -0.75
N ASP A 405 -0.88 26.43 -0.92
CA ASP A 405 0.59 26.52 -1.05
C ASP A 405 1.31 26.02 0.22
N ALA A 406 0.76 26.32 1.41
CA ALA A 406 1.32 25.88 2.69
C ALA A 406 1.22 24.36 2.86
N ILE A 407 0.11 23.73 2.45
CA ILE A 407 -0.07 22.27 2.50
C ILE A 407 0.92 21.57 1.57
N VAL A 408 1.13 22.08 0.35
CA VAL A 408 2.16 21.55 -0.56
C VAL A 408 3.55 21.63 0.08
N LYS A 409 3.85 22.72 0.81
CA LYS A 409 5.10 22.85 1.55
C LYS A 409 5.18 21.83 2.69
N LEU A 410 4.09 21.64 3.45
CA LEU A 410 4.04 20.66 4.54
C LEU A 410 4.24 19.23 4.03
N ASP A 411 3.57 18.84 2.95
CA ASP A 411 3.77 17.55 2.27
C ASP A 411 5.24 17.33 1.91
N SER A 412 5.91 18.34 1.35
CA SER A 412 7.34 18.25 1.02
C SER A 412 8.24 18.01 2.24
N GLN A 413 7.85 18.52 3.43
CA GLN A 413 8.58 18.29 4.68
C GLN A 413 8.30 16.89 5.24
N LEU A 414 7.06 16.41 5.16
CA LEU A 414 6.69 15.05 5.58
C LEU A 414 7.38 13.99 4.72
N GLN A 415 7.53 14.24 3.42
CA GLN A 415 8.26 13.35 2.52
C GLN A 415 9.78 13.31 2.78
N TYR A 416 10.33 14.28 3.53
CA TYR A 416 11.75 14.29 3.92
C TYR A 416 12.05 13.38 5.11
N ILE A 417 11.02 12.88 5.82
CA ILE A 417 11.20 11.94 6.92
C ILE A 417 12.02 10.73 6.39
N PRO A 418 13.17 10.42 7.01
CA PRO A 418 14.07 9.41 6.49
C PRO A 418 13.41 8.03 6.53
N LYS A 419 13.53 7.29 5.43
CA LYS A 419 13.09 5.89 5.32
C LYS A 419 13.98 4.93 6.09
N GLU A 420 15.19 5.35 6.42
CA GLU A 420 16.17 4.54 7.13
C GLU A 420 16.99 5.44 8.07
N ILE A 421 17.11 5.04 9.33
CA ILE A 421 17.91 5.74 10.34
C ILE A 421 19.16 4.91 10.65
N PRO A 422 20.38 5.37 10.29
CA PRO A 422 21.60 4.67 10.64
C PRO A 422 21.83 4.77 12.16
N VAL A 423 21.87 3.61 12.84
CA VAL A 423 22.12 3.54 14.28
C VAL A 423 23.62 3.38 14.55
N THR A 424 24.30 2.58 13.72
CA THR A 424 25.77 2.44 13.73
C THR A 424 26.32 2.43 12.31
N ASN A 425 27.63 2.23 12.17
CA ASN A 425 28.26 1.98 10.87
C ASN A 425 27.84 0.65 10.24
N ILE A 426 27.20 -0.25 10.99
CA ILE A 426 26.86 -1.61 10.56
C ILE A 426 25.35 -1.79 10.41
N ALA A 427 24.57 -1.20 11.33
CA ALA A 427 23.14 -1.41 11.42
C ALA A 427 22.35 -0.12 11.17
N ALA A 428 21.26 -0.24 10.42
CA ALA A 428 20.31 0.84 10.20
C ALA A 428 18.87 0.35 10.46
N LEU A 429 18.04 1.23 10.99
CA LEU A 429 16.63 0.96 11.30
C LEU A 429 15.78 1.34 10.10
N ASN A 430 14.99 0.39 9.58
CA ASN A 430 14.01 0.70 8.55
C ASN A 430 12.81 1.43 9.18
N VAL A 431 12.50 2.64 8.70
CA VAL A 431 11.41 3.49 9.19
C VAL A 431 10.34 3.73 8.12
N THR A 432 10.30 2.90 7.07
CA THR A 432 9.26 3.00 6.04
C THR A 432 7.89 2.65 6.59
N LEU A 433 6.87 3.41 6.15
CA LEU A 433 5.48 3.04 6.35
C LEU A 433 5.14 1.78 5.55
N VAL A 434 4.43 0.88 6.20
CA VAL A 434 4.09 -0.46 5.70
C VAL A 434 2.74 -0.46 5.00
N ASP A 435 1.81 0.34 5.50
CA ASP A 435 0.46 0.52 4.98
C ASP A 435 0.04 1.99 5.10
N ASP A 436 -1.09 2.34 4.49
CA ASP A 436 -1.68 3.66 4.64
C ASP A 436 -2.01 3.93 6.12
N PRO A 437 -1.82 5.18 6.60
CA PRO A 437 -2.18 5.55 7.96
C PRO A 437 -3.64 5.22 8.28
N LYS A 438 -3.87 4.55 9.41
CA LYS A 438 -5.21 4.15 9.83
C LYS A 438 -5.80 5.27 10.68
N LEU A 439 -6.90 5.83 10.22
CA LEU A 439 -7.67 6.82 10.95
C LEU A 439 -8.77 6.11 11.75
N SER A 440 -8.82 6.37 13.06
CA SER A 440 -9.91 5.95 13.94
C SER A 440 -10.72 7.16 14.38
N GLU A 441 -11.81 6.99 15.13
CA GLU A 441 -12.57 8.12 15.71
C GLU A 441 -11.75 8.95 16.72
N SER A 442 -10.64 8.40 17.24
CA SER A 442 -9.87 9.02 18.30
C SER A 442 -8.35 9.01 18.14
N SER A 443 -7.85 8.49 17.03
CA SER A 443 -6.42 8.33 16.79
C SER A 443 -6.06 8.32 15.30
N LEU A 444 -4.79 8.62 15.05
CA LEU A 444 -4.09 8.38 13.79
C LEU A 444 -2.98 7.37 14.06
N ASP A 445 -3.06 6.21 13.43
CA ASP A 445 -2.11 5.12 13.64
C ASP A 445 -1.21 4.96 12.41
N LEU A 446 0.10 4.94 12.65
CA LEU A 446 1.14 4.74 11.66
C LEU A 446 1.82 3.40 11.88
N GLU A 447 1.81 2.56 10.85
CA GLU A 447 2.46 1.24 10.88
C GLU A 447 3.81 1.31 10.17
N ILE A 448 4.89 1.11 10.93
CA ILE A 448 6.28 1.29 10.51
C ILE A 448 6.99 -0.06 10.50
N ASN A 449 7.82 -0.29 9.49
CA ASN A 449 8.55 -1.55 9.33
C ASN A 449 9.39 -1.86 10.58
N GLY A 450 10.32 -1.00 10.98
CA GLY A 450 11.03 -1.12 12.25
C GLY A 450 12.10 -2.21 12.33
N ILE A 451 12.35 -2.96 11.26
CA ILE A 451 13.39 -4.01 11.24
C ILE A 451 14.77 -3.42 10.95
N PHE A 452 15.79 -3.92 11.64
CA PHE A 452 17.18 -3.55 11.40
C PHE A 452 17.77 -4.26 10.18
N SER A 453 18.46 -3.50 9.33
CA SER A 453 19.19 -3.94 8.14
C SER A 453 20.71 -3.74 8.33
N ALA A 454 21.50 -4.50 7.56
CA ALA A 454 22.93 -4.20 7.41
C ALA A 454 23.12 -3.10 6.35
N LYS A 455 23.98 -2.12 6.63
CA LYS A 455 24.17 -0.92 5.77
C LYS A 455 24.62 -1.23 4.33
N ASP A 456 25.30 -2.35 4.09
CA ASP A 456 25.90 -2.73 2.79
C ASP A 456 25.11 -3.81 2.01
N GLY A 457 23.78 -3.70 1.99
CA GLY A 457 22.99 -4.28 0.90
C GLY A 457 22.70 -5.78 0.97
N VAL A 458 22.69 -6.37 2.16
CA VAL A 458 21.99 -7.65 2.36
C VAL A 458 20.64 -7.35 2.98
N ALA A 459 19.60 -7.31 2.14
CA ALA A 459 18.22 -7.42 2.60
C ALA A 459 18.08 -8.76 3.32
N LEU A 460 18.18 -8.75 4.64
CA LEU A 460 17.96 -9.91 5.48
C LEU A 460 16.45 -10.09 5.66
N SER A 461 15.74 -10.48 4.61
CA SER A 461 14.36 -10.98 4.76
C SER A 461 14.41 -12.39 5.34
N ARG A 462 14.42 -12.50 6.67
CA ARG A 462 13.67 -13.62 7.25
C ARG A 462 12.20 -13.28 7.09
N HIS A 463 11.44 -14.25 6.61
CA HIS A 463 10.00 -14.22 6.70
C HIS A 463 9.66 -14.36 8.19
N TYR A 464 9.55 -13.23 8.88
CA TYR A 464 8.93 -13.17 10.20
C TYR A 464 7.44 -13.47 9.98
N HIS A 465 7.12 -14.76 9.94
CA HIS A 465 5.74 -15.24 9.83
C HIS A 465 5.20 -15.44 11.24
N GLY A 466 4.72 -14.35 11.83
CA GLY A 466 3.90 -14.38 13.03
C GLY A 466 2.68 -13.50 12.79
N SER A 467 1.47 -14.01 12.99
CA SER A 467 0.30 -13.14 13.13
C SER A 467 0.56 -12.24 14.34
N LEU A 468 0.89 -10.96 14.12
CA LEU A 468 1.13 -10.02 15.20
C LEU A 468 -0.20 -9.79 15.93
N GLN A 469 -0.17 -9.94 17.25
CA GLN A 469 -1.26 -9.40 18.06
C GLN A 469 -1.11 -7.89 18.09
N ALA A 470 -2.23 -7.18 17.91
CA ALA A 470 -2.24 -5.72 18.00
C ALA A 470 -1.57 -5.27 19.30
N PRO A 471 -0.75 -4.21 19.26
CA PRO A 471 -0.13 -3.67 20.46
C PRO A 471 -1.20 -3.36 21.51
N PHE A 472 -0.85 -3.59 22.77
CA PHE A 472 -1.72 -3.22 23.87
C PHE A 472 -1.70 -1.70 24.04
N SER A 473 -2.78 -1.03 23.64
CA SER A 473 -2.98 0.39 23.89
C SER A 473 -3.16 0.66 25.39
N PHE A 474 -2.48 1.69 25.90
CA PHE A 474 -2.55 2.10 27.29
C PHE A 474 -3.93 2.69 27.59
N LYS A 475 -4.91 1.86 27.97
CA LYS A 475 -6.28 2.32 28.30
C LYS A 475 -6.36 3.39 29.40
N GLU A 476 -5.29 3.58 30.17
CA GLU A 476 -5.27 4.44 31.35
C GLU A 476 -4.56 5.79 31.17
N THR A 477 -3.90 6.06 30.03
CA THR A 477 -3.14 7.32 29.85
C THR A 477 -3.52 8.06 28.58
N ASP A 478 -4.25 9.15 28.74
CA ASP A 478 -4.56 10.14 27.71
C ASP A 478 -3.30 10.98 27.39
N LYS A 479 -2.37 10.39 26.62
CA LYS A 479 -1.11 11.00 26.15
C LYS A 479 -1.22 11.39 24.69
N MET A 480 -0.42 12.36 24.24
CA MET A 480 -0.47 12.86 22.87
C MET A 480 0.04 11.84 21.84
N VAL A 481 1.09 11.10 22.18
CA VAL A 481 1.73 10.12 21.29
C VAL A 481 2.03 8.83 22.05
N GLU A 482 1.79 7.69 21.40
CA GLU A 482 2.20 6.37 21.85
C GLU A 482 3.03 5.70 20.75
N VAL A 483 4.21 5.18 21.11
CA VAL A 483 5.07 4.40 20.23
C VAL A 483 5.19 2.99 20.79
N SER A 484 4.72 2.00 20.03
CA SER A 484 4.87 0.59 20.38
C SER A 484 5.92 -0.08 19.51
N VAL A 485 6.82 -0.84 20.14
CA VAL A 485 7.94 -1.53 19.51
C VAL A 485 7.85 -3.02 19.81
N HIS A 486 7.73 -3.84 18.77
CA HIS A 486 7.66 -5.29 18.90
C HIS A 486 9.03 -5.89 19.25
N GLU A 487 9.05 -7.03 19.93
CA GLU A 487 10.29 -7.72 20.32
C GLU A 487 11.17 -8.12 19.11
N ASP A 488 10.56 -8.35 17.95
CA ASP A 488 11.27 -8.65 16.70
C ASP A 488 12.19 -7.49 16.24
N VAL A 489 11.90 -6.25 16.65
CA VAL A 489 12.80 -5.11 16.41
C VAL A 489 14.13 -5.34 17.13
N LEU A 490 14.08 -5.78 18.39
CA LEU A 490 15.27 -6.10 19.18
C LEU A 490 15.98 -7.36 18.67
N GLU A 491 15.21 -8.37 18.25
CA GLU A 491 15.76 -9.59 17.65
C GLU A 491 16.45 -9.31 16.31
N SER A 492 15.87 -8.44 15.48
CA SER A 492 16.49 -8.05 14.21
C SER A 492 17.81 -7.30 14.43
N ALA A 493 17.85 -6.39 15.41
CA ALA A 493 19.07 -5.70 15.80
C ALA A 493 20.15 -6.70 16.26
N SER A 494 19.82 -7.63 17.17
CA SER A 494 20.77 -8.63 17.68
C SER A 494 21.30 -9.53 16.56
N SER A 495 20.44 -9.92 15.63
CA SER A 495 20.77 -10.73 14.45
C SER A 495 21.74 -10.02 13.50
N VAL A 496 21.57 -8.72 13.25
CA VAL A 496 22.50 -7.92 12.42
C VAL A 496 23.90 -7.91 13.04
N TYR A 497 24.02 -7.58 14.33
CA TYR A 497 25.34 -7.54 15.00
C TYR A 497 26.00 -8.92 15.11
N PHE A 498 25.21 -9.98 15.33
CA PHE A 498 25.72 -11.35 15.35
C PHE A 498 26.29 -11.76 13.98
N LYS A 499 25.53 -11.53 12.90
CA LYS A 499 25.96 -11.86 11.53
C LYS A 499 27.14 -11.04 11.05
N ALA A 500 27.28 -9.81 11.54
CA ALA A 500 28.43 -8.96 11.30
C ALA A 500 29.69 -9.39 12.10
N SER A 501 29.62 -10.50 12.87
CA SER A 501 30.70 -11.00 13.73
C SER A 501 31.22 -9.97 14.75
N MET A 502 30.35 -9.02 15.15
CA MET A 502 30.70 -7.96 16.11
C MET A 502 30.52 -8.37 17.57
N MET A 503 29.91 -9.52 17.83
CA MET A 503 29.70 -10.07 19.19
C MET A 503 30.86 -10.98 19.62
N HIS A 504 32.08 -10.46 19.49
CA HIS A 504 33.33 -11.14 19.80
C HIS A 504 34.22 -10.24 20.65
N TRP A 505 34.78 -10.78 21.74
CA TRP A 505 35.60 -10.02 22.68
C TRP A 505 36.78 -10.87 23.15
N ILE A 506 38.01 -10.36 23.02
CA ILE A 506 39.20 -10.93 23.66
C ILE A 506 39.49 -10.18 24.96
N VAL A 507 39.32 -10.85 26.10
CA VAL A 507 39.58 -10.30 27.43
C VAL A 507 41.05 -10.52 27.75
N ASP A 508 41.85 -9.52 27.43
CA ASP A 508 43.30 -9.44 27.65
C ASP A 508 43.67 -8.49 28.80
N LYS A 509 42.71 -7.66 29.25
CA LYS A 509 42.88 -6.68 30.33
C LYS A 509 41.72 -6.77 31.31
N VAL A 510 42.06 -6.86 32.60
CA VAL A 510 41.11 -6.84 33.73
C VAL A 510 41.68 -5.96 34.86
N PRO A 511 40.86 -5.45 35.79
CA PRO A 511 41.35 -4.62 36.90
C PRO A 511 42.47 -5.31 37.70
N ASP A 512 42.33 -6.61 37.92
CA ASP A 512 43.28 -7.47 38.61
C ASP A 512 43.99 -8.39 37.62
N GLN A 513 45.06 -7.91 36.97
CA GLN A 513 45.70 -8.61 35.84
C GLN A 513 46.19 -10.02 36.18
N TYR A 514 46.45 -10.33 37.46
CA TYR A 514 46.83 -11.69 37.89
C TYR A 514 45.75 -12.75 37.60
N LEU A 515 44.48 -12.35 37.40
CA LEU A 515 43.38 -13.25 37.01
C LEU A 515 43.60 -13.84 35.60
N LEU A 516 44.40 -13.16 34.78
CA LEU A 516 44.78 -13.57 33.43
C LEU A 516 46.16 -14.24 33.40
N ASN A 517 46.52 -14.94 34.48
CA ASN A 517 47.72 -15.78 34.55
C ASN A 517 47.39 -17.18 35.06
N THR A 518 47.99 -18.22 34.48
CA THR A 518 47.67 -19.62 34.80
C THR A 518 47.96 -20.00 36.26
N THR A 519 48.86 -19.27 36.94
CA THR A 519 49.19 -19.48 38.36
C THR A 519 47.97 -19.30 39.26
N TRP A 520 47.14 -18.29 38.98
CA TRP A 520 45.95 -18.02 39.79
C TRP A 520 44.91 -19.14 39.68
N TRP A 521 44.82 -19.77 38.51
CA TRP A 521 43.89 -20.86 38.22
C TRP A 521 44.30 -22.23 38.78
N ARG A 522 45.46 -22.36 39.43
CA ARG A 522 46.01 -23.65 39.92
C ARG A 522 45.01 -24.45 40.77
N PHE A 523 44.15 -23.79 41.54
CA PHE A 523 43.17 -24.45 42.40
C PHE A 523 41.81 -24.69 41.73
N ILE A 524 41.52 -24.00 40.63
CA ILE A 524 40.25 -24.09 39.90
C ILE A 524 40.39 -25.02 38.70
N ILE A 525 41.48 -24.87 37.93
CA ILE A 525 41.86 -25.70 36.78
C ILE A 525 43.29 -26.20 36.97
N PRO A 526 43.53 -27.23 37.80
CA PRO A 526 44.89 -27.69 38.12
C PRO A 526 45.71 -28.13 36.90
N GLN A 527 45.06 -28.70 35.88
CA GLN A 527 45.74 -29.16 34.67
C GLN A 527 46.26 -28.01 33.79
N LEU A 528 45.59 -26.85 33.82
CA LEU A 528 46.04 -25.65 33.12
C LEU A 528 47.41 -25.21 33.63
N TYR A 529 47.56 -25.11 34.96
CA TYR A 529 48.82 -24.74 35.59
C TYR A 529 49.92 -25.80 35.42
N LYS A 530 49.58 -27.09 35.47
CA LYS A 530 50.55 -28.18 35.29
C LYS A 530 51.17 -28.20 33.90
N MET A 531 50.37 -27.94 32.87
CA MET A 531 50.83 -27.94 31.47
C MET A 531 51.46 -26.61 31.08
N TYR A 532 50.96 -25.49 31.62
CA TYR A 532 51.42 -24.14 31.29
C TYR A 532 51.69 -23.33 32.57
N PRO A 533 52.79 -23.58 33.31
CA PRO A 533 53.04 -22.92 34.59
C PRO A 533 53.43 -21.45 34.40
N ASN A 534 52.77 -20.55 35.13
CA ASN A 534 53.05 -19.09 35.13
C ASN A 534 53.01 -18.42 33.75
N HIS A 535 52.19 -18.93 32.84
CA HIS A 535 51.96 -18.30 31.54
C HIS A 535 50.82 -17.30 31.63
N ASP A 536 50.88 -16.26 30.81
CA ASP A 536 49.76 -15.35 30.64
C ASP A 536 48.67 -16.02 29.81
N MET A 537 47.44 -15.56 29.99
CA MET A 537 46.28 -16.08 29.28
C MET A 537 45.33 -14.97 28.91
N ASN A 538 44.53 -15.19 27.86
CA ASN A 538 43.38 -14.35 27.58
C ASN A 538 42.13 -15.23 27.41
N LEU A 539 40.97 -14.62 27.57
CA LEU A 539 39.69 -15.29 27.34
C LEU A 539 39.08 -14.74 26.06
N ASN A 540 38.87 -15.61 25.09
CA ASN A 540 38.17 -15.25 23.87
C ASN A 540 36.69 -15.62 24.01
N LEU A 541 35.84 -14.60 24.10
CA LEU A 541 34.40 -14.68 24.26
C LEU A 541 33.75 -14.44 22.89
N SER A 542 32.96 -15.39 22.42
CA SER A 542 32.21 -15.26 21.16
C SER A 542 30.79 -15.74 21.33
N VAL A 543 29.81 -14.92 20.94
CA VAL A 543 28.42 -15.36 20.90
C VAL A 543 28.27 -16.47 19.86
N SER A 544 27.72 -17.62 20.24
CA SER A 544 27.69 -18.83 19.39
C SER A 544 26.45 -18.91 18.49
N SER A 545 25.37 -18.21 18.85
CA SER A 545 24.19 -18.01 18.00
C SER A 545 23.46 -16.71 18.36
N SER A 546 22.56 -16.24 17.48
CA SER A 546 21.83 -14.98 17.68
C SER A 546 21.16 -14.94 19.06
N PRO A 547 21.40 -13.90 19.89
CA PRO A 547 20.76 -13.78 21.19
C PRO A 547 19.24 -13.71 21.03
N ILE A 548 18.54 -14.41 21.92
CA ILE A 548 17.07 -14.43 21.96
C ILE A 548 16.61 -13.36 22.95
N ILE A 549 15.83 -12.41 22.48
CA ILE A 549 15.26 -11.32 23.30
C ILE A 549 13.76 -11.49 23.30
N LYS A 550 13.15 -11.52 24.48
CA LYS A 550 11.70 -11.63 24.64
C LYS A 550 11.17 -10.54 25.55
N VAL A 551 10.13 -9.84 25.12
CA VAL A 551 9.46 -8.85 25.93
C VAL A 551 8.30 -9.54 26.65
N VAL A 552 8.31 -9.47 27.97
CA VAL A 552 7.22 -10.00 28.81
C VAL A 552 6.74 -8.88 29.72
N LYS A 553 5.57 -9.05 30.33
CA LYS A 553 5.04 -8.05 31.27
C LYS A 553 6.10 -7.51 32.24
N GLN A 554 6.33 -6.19 32.18
CA GLN A 554 7.26 -5.37 32.98
C GLN A 554 8.77 -5.64 32.82
N ARG A 555 9.21 -6.57 31.96
CA ARG A 555 10.65 -6.86 31.80
C ARG A 555 11.01 -7.43 30.43
N ILE A 556 12.25 -7.23 30.03
CA ILE A 556 12.83 -7.77 28.80
C ILE A 556 13.78 -8.92 29.19
N LYS A 557 13.51 -10.14 28.73
CA LYS A 557 14.37 -11.30 28.97
C LYS A 557 15.34 -11.47 27.81
N ALA A 558 16.63 -11.62 28.12
CA ALA A 558 17.66 -11.93 27.14
C ALA A 558 18.29 -13.29 27.46
N THR A 559 18.42 -14.14 26.45
CA THR A 559 19.17 -15.41 26.51
C THR A 559 20.33 -15.32 25.54
N ILE A 560 21.55 -15.34 26.08
CA ILE A 560 22.78 -15.09 25.33
C ILE A 560 23.63 -16.36 25.36
N PRO A 561 23.71 -17.10 24.25
CA PRO A 561 24.60 -18.24 24.11
C PRO A 561 26.02 -17.75 23.75
N LEU A 562 26.99 -18.12 24.56
CA LEU A 562 28.37 -17.62 24.53
C LEU A 562 29.36 -18.78 24.63
N ASP A 563 30.34 -18.82 23.75
CA ASP A 563 31.51 -19.69 23.90
C ASP A 563 32.67 -18.90 24.49
N VAL A 564 33.33 -19.48 25.49
CA VAL A 564 34.51 -18.93 26.16
C VAL A 564 35.68 -19.85 25.92
N VAL A 565 36.61 -19.41 25.07
CA VAL A 565 37.86 -20.10 24.78
C VAL A 565 38.96 -19.55 25.66
N ILE A 566 39.60 -20.43 26.44
CA ILE A 566 40.78 -20.10 27.23
C ILE A 566 41.98 -20.24 26.31
N ASN A 567 42.72 -19.14 26.11
CA ASN A 567 43.99 -19.18 25.39
C ASN A 567 45.15 -18.94 26.34
N VAL A 568 46.20 -19.74 26.19
CA VAL A 568 47.49 -19.48 26.83
C VAL A 568 48.35 -18.71 25.83
N LEU A 569 49.05 -17.70 26.34
CA LEU A 569 49.92 -16.83 25.57
C LEU A 569 51.37 -17.27 25.79
N ASP A 570 52.04 -17.60 24.70
CA ASP A 570 53.50 -17.76 24.62
C ASP A 570 54.07 -16.63 23.74
N VAL A 571 55.40 -16.44 23.75
CA VAL A 571 56.07 -15.24 23.22
C VAL A 571 55.64 -14.86 21.79
N GLU A 572 55.30 -15.84 20.94
CA GLU A 572 54.80 -15.61 19.57
C GLU A 572 53.58 -16.47 19.19
N GLU A 573 53.04 -17.29 20.10
CA GLU A 573 51.93 -18.22 19.80
C GLU A 573 50.77 -18.07 20.79
N VAL A 574 49.55 -18.00 20.26
CA VAL A 574 48.31 -18.03 21.04
C VAL A 574 47.72 -19.43 20.95
N THR A 575 47.81 -20.21 22.02
CA THR A 575 47.35 -21.60 22.03
C THR A 575 45.98 -21.73 22.72
N PRO A 576 44.91 -22.07 21.98
CA PRO A 576 43.60 -22.35 22.58
C PRO A 576 43.62 -23.72 23.28
N VAL A 577 43.34 -23.74 24.58
CA VAL A 577 43.52 -24.91 25.46
C VAL A 577 42.23 -25.55 25.95
N ALA A 578 41.15 -24.79 26.06
CA ALA A 578 39.81 -25.30 26.37
C ALA A 578 38.72 -24.35 25.86
N CYS A 579 37.54 -24.88 25.56
CA CYS A 579 36.34 -24.11 25.25
C CYS A 579 35.19 -24.53 26.14
N ILE A 580 34.53 -23.53 26.72
CA ILE A 580 33.38 -23.68 27.59
C ILE A 580 32.19 -23.01 26.91
N SER A 581 31.13 -23.77 26.65
CA SER A 581 29.87 -23.22 26.18
C SER A 581 29.03 -22.78 27.38
N MET A 582 28.51 -21.57 27.32
CA MET A 582 27.80 -20.87 28.37
C MET A 582 26.50 -20.30 27.84
N VAL A 583 25.43 -20.35 28.62
CA VAL A 583 24.19 -19.63 28.32
C VAL A 583 23.86 -18.72 29.49
N ILE A 584 23.82 -17.42 29.21
CA ILE A 584 23.48 -16.37 30.16
C ILE A 584 21.99 -16.04 30.00
N SER A 585 21.24 -16.10 31.10
CA SER A 585 19.86 -15.61 31.17
C SER A 585 19.81 -14.36 32.04
N ALA A 586 19.35 -13.25 31.46
CA ALA A 586 19.24 -11.96 32.14
C ALA A 586 17.85 -11.33 31.94
N SER A 587 17.41 -10.54 32.89
CA SER A 587 16.20 -9.70 32.82
C SER A 587 16.62 -8.24 32.83
N THR A 588 16.00 -7.42 31.99
CA THR A 588 16.21 -5.97 31.95
C THR A 588 14.89 -5.29 32.26
N PHE A 589 14.95 -4.29 33.13
CA PHE A 589 13.83 -3.42 33.48
C PHE A 589 14.13 -2.05 32.88
N ALA A 590 13.23 -1.57 32.03
CA ALA A 590 13.36 -0.26 31.39
C ALA A 590 12.51 0.76 32.14
N GLU A 591 13.04 1.96 32.33
CA GLU A 591 12.39 3.06 33.02
C GLU A 591 12.72 4.38 32.30
N ILE A 592 11.79 5.33 32.33
CA ILE A 592 12.08 6.70 31.88
C ILE A 592 12.29 7.56 33.12
N SER A 593 13.50 8.11 33.25
CA SER A 593 13.89 8.99 34.34
C SER A 593 14.52 10.25 33.75
N GLU A 594 14.09 11.44 34.18
CA GLU A 594 14.61 12.73 33.69
C GLU A 594 14.67 12.84 32.14
N ASN A 595 13.63 12.36 31.45
CA ASN A 595 13.54 12.32 29.98
C ASN A 595 14.62 11.45 29.29
N ALA A 596 15.27 10.56 30.04
CA ALA A 596 16.20 9.56 29.54
C ALA A 596 15.61 8.15 29.71
N LEU A 597 15.75 7.33 28.67
CA LEU A 597 15.48 5.90 28.72
C LEU A 597 16.62 5.22 29.49
N ALA A 598 16.37 4.91 30.77
CA ALA A 598 17.27 4.19 31.63
C ALA A 598 16.90 2.70 31.69
N GLY A 599 17.83 1.89 32.21
CA GLY A 599 17.56 0.49 32.44
C GLY A 599 18.40 -0.12 33.54
N ILE A 600 17.90 -1.23 34.08
CA ILE A 600 18.57 -2.05 35.09
C ILE A 600 18.54 -3.49 34.62
N VAL A 601 19.70 -4.14 34.61
CA VAL A 601 19.88 -5.55 34.28
C VAL A 601 20.06 -6.36 35.56
N GLU A 602 19.35 -7.49 35.61
CA GLU A 602 19.48 -8.53 36.62
C GLU A 602 19.90 -9.84 35.96
N LEU A 603 20.89 -10.50 36.53
CA LEU A 603 21.29 -11.84 36.10
C LEU A 603 20.38 -12.88 36.74
N ASN A 604 19.63 -13.61 35.92
CA ASN A 604 18.75 -14.68 36.37
C ASN A 604 19.59 -15.94 36.67
N ASP A 605 20.17 -16.53 35.62
CA ASP A 605 20.85 -17.82 35.69
C ASP A 605 22.00 -17.91 34.67
N ILE A 606 22.95 -18.81 34.96
CA ILE A 606 24.08 -19.15 34.10
C ILE A 606 24.19 -20.67 34.05
N THR A 607 24.14 -21.22 32.85
CA THR A 607 24.47 -22.62 32.60
C THR A 607 25.78 -22.73 31.83
N MET A 608 26.61 -23.71 32.18
CA MET A 608 27.92 -23.92 31.58
C MET A 608 28.17 -25.40 31.32
N SER A 609 28.75 -25.71 30.17
CA SER A 609 29.16 -27.05 29.79
C SER A 609 30.49 -27.01 29.07
N LEU A 610 31.32 -28.02 29.29
CA LEU A 610 32.57 -28.16 28.56
C LEU A 610 32.27 -28.55 27.11
N ASN A 611 32.72 -27.74 26.14
CA ASN A 611 32.62 -28.06 24.72
C ASN A 611 33.80 -28.97 24.32
N TRP A 612 35.03 -28.52 24.56
CA TRP A 612 36.24 -29.33 24.35
C TRP A 612 37.39 -28.87 25.27
N SER A 613 38.39 -29.73 25.49
CA SER A 613 39.58 -29.41 26.28
C SER A 613 40.80 -30.22 25.86
N LYS A 614 41.94 -29.55 25.68
CA LYS A 614 43.26 -30.17 25.47
C LYS A 614 44.02 -30.42 26.77
N ILE A 615 43.57 -29.79 27.87
CA ILE A 615 44.15 -29.91 29.21
C ILE A 615 43.40 -30.94 30.07
N GLY A 616 42.59 -31.80 29.45
CA GLY A 616 41.82 -32.85 30.12
C GLY A 616 40.54 -32.34 30.78
N TYR A 617 40.08 -33.04 31.81
CA TYR A 617 38.81 -32.74 32.48
C TYR A 617 38.87 -31.44 33.30
N LEU A 618 37.89 -30.56 33.10
CA LEU A 618 37.69 -29.33 33.88
C LEU A 618 36.52 -29.52 34.84
N HIS A 619 36.72 -29.14 36.11
CA HIS A 619 35.66 -29.19 37.13
C HIS A 619 34.69 -28.02 36.94
N MET A 620 33.64 -28.21 36.13
CA MET A 620 32.68 -27.17 35.75
C MET A 620 32.05 -26.44 36.93
N HIS A 621 31.73 -27.13 38.02
CA HIS A 621 31.12 -26.49 39.20
C HIS A 621 32.01 -25.38 39.80
N LEU A 622 33.33 -25.57 39.83
CA LEU A 622 34.26 -24.55 40.36
C LEU A 622 34.32 -23.33 39.45
N ILE A 623 34.38 -23.56 38.13
CA ILE A 623 34.41 -22.48 37.14
C ILE A 623 33.09 -21.72 37.14
N GLN A 624 31.96 -22.42 37.19
CA GLN A 624 30.63 -21.81 37.22
C GLN A 624 30.43 -20.96 38.48
N THR A 625 30.88 -21.42 39.65
CA THR A 625 30.80 -20.65 40.90
C THR A 625 31.60 -19.35 40.78
N LEU A 626 32.83 -19.43 40.29
CA LEU A 626 33.68 -18.27 40.09
C LEU A 626 33.07 -17.29 39.09
N LEU A 627 32.70 -17.76 37.89
CA LEU A 627 32.19 -16.90 36.82
C LEU A 627 30.84 -16.28 37.18
N SER A 628 29.95 -17.03 37.83
CA SER A 628 28.68 -16.51 38.35
C SER A 628 28.92 -15.40 39.38
N THR A 629 29.88 -15.60 40.30
CA THR A 629 30.24 -14.57 41.28
C THR A 629 30.78 -13.31 40.60
N THR A 630 31.72 -13.45 39.65
CA THR A 630 32.29 -12.32 38.91
C THR A 630 31.23 -11.58 38.11
N LEU A 631 30.32 -12.29 37.43
CA LEU A 631 29.24 -11.66 36.67
C LEU A 631 28.30 -10.88 37.60
N ARG A 632 27.90 -11.45 38.74
CA ARG A 632 27.00 -10.79 39.71
C ARG A 632 27.64 -9.60 40.43
N THR A 633 28.93 -9.67 40.76
CA THR A 633 29.59 -8.68 41.63
C THR A 633 30.37 -7.60 40.89
N VAL A 634 30.81 -7.87 39.66
CA VAL A 634 31.64 -6.95 38.87
C VAL A 634 30.90 -6.50 37.61
N ILE A 635 30.47 -7.44 36.77
CA ILE A 635 29.96 -7.13 35.43
C ILE A 635 28.56 -6.50 35.49
N VAL A 636 27.62 -7.11 36.22
CA VAL A 636 26.24 -6.58 36.34
C VAL A 636 26.24 -5.16 36.92
N PRO A 637 26.94 -4.86 38.04
CA PRO A 637 27.01 -3.49 38.55
C PRO A 637 27.63 -2.50 37.56
N PHE A 638 28.67 -2.90 36.82
CA PHE A 638 29.28 -2.05 35.79
C PHE A 638 28.30 -1.74 34.64
N VAL A 639 27.57 -2.75 34.17
CA VAL A 639 26.53 -2.58 33.13
C VAL A 639 25.41 -1.68 33.65
N ASN A 640 24.92 -1.90 34.87
CA ASN A 640 23.89 -1.07 35.48
C ASN A 640 24.36 0.38 35.66
N LEU A 641 25.63 0.63 35.97
CA LEU A 641 26.19 1.99 36.04
C LEU A 641 26.11 2.71 34.68
N LYS A 642 26.20 1.97 33.56
CA LYS A 642 26.07 2.54 32.21
C LYS A 642 24.60 2.71 31.82
N LEU A 643 23.75 1.72 32.09
CA LEU A 643 22.33 1.75 31.73
C LEU A 643 21.51 2.74 32.57
N SER A 644 21.87 2.94 33.84
CA SER A 644 21.24 3.93 34.73
C SER A 644 21.50 5.38 34.32
N LYS A 645 22.57 5.67 33.58
CA LYS A 645 22.76 6.99 32.96
C LYS A 645 21.72 7.28 31.87
N GLY A 646 21.15 6.22 31.31
CA GLY A 646 20.14 6.27 30.28
C GLY A 646 20.61 6.85 28.94
N PHE A 647 19.72 6.76 27.96
CA PHE A 647 19.82 7.43 26.67
C PHE A 647 18.78 8.53 26.62
N GLN A 648 19.23 9.77 26.38
CA GLN A 648 18.34 10.92 26.25
C GLN A 648 17.34 10.68 25.12
N LEU A 649 16.05 10.90 25.40
CA LEU A 649 15.02 10.80 24.37
C LEU A 649 15.28 11.88 23.31
N PRO A 650 15.16 11.56 22.02
CA PRO A 650 15.47 12.48 20.94
C PRO A 650 14.52 13.69 20.92
N VAL A 651 15.09 14.88 20.72
CA VAL A 651 14.35 16.12 20.42
C VAL A 651 14.16 16.20 18.92
N PHE A 652 12.92 16.41 18.46
CA PHE A 652 12.58 16.47 17.04
C PHE A 652 12.11 17.87 16.66
N HIS A 653 12.87 18.56 15.80
CA HIS A 653 12.46 19.82 15.17
C HIS A 653 11.96 20.91 16.14
N GLY A 654 12.57 21.02 17.32
CA GLY A 654 12.18 22.01 18.34
C GLY A 654 11.07 21.53 19.29
N TYR A 655 10.74 20.24 19.27
CA TYR A 655 9.80 19.61 20.20
C TYR A 655 10.48 18.51 21.01
N GLU A 656 10.08 18.40 22.27
CA GLU A 656 10.54 17.36 23.19
C GLU A 656 9.37 16.56 23.75
N LEU A 657 9.67 15.31 24.10
CA LEU A 657 8.77 14.43 24.82
C LEU A 657 8.72 14.85 26.30
N GLN A 658 7.52 14.88 26.87
CA GLN A 658 7.30 15.24 28.27
C GLN A 658 6.39 14.23 28.97
N HIS A 659 6.67 13.96 30.25
CA HIS A 659 5.91 13.00 31.07
C HIS A 659 5.84 11.61 30.41
N ALA A 660 6.92 11.22 29.74
CA ALA A 660 7.00 9.96 29.03
C ALA A 660 6.98 8.77 30.02
N GLN A 661 6.24 7.73 29.65
CA GLN A 661 6.09 6.49 30.41
C GLN A 661 6.46 5.32 29.51
N ILE A 662 6.99 4.26 30.11
CA ILE A 662 7.35 3.03 29.40
C ILE A 662 6.67 1.84 30.07
N LEU A 663 6.10 0.95 29.25
CA LEU A 663 5.49 -0.29 29.70
C LEU A 663 5.90 -1.44 28.79
N CYS A 664 6.39 -2.51 29.38
CA CYS A 664 6.60 -3.78 28.69
C CYS A 664 5.35 -4.65 28.87
N THR A 665 4.76 -5.10 27.77
CA THR A 665 3.67 -6.08 27.73
C THR A 665 4.15 -7.38 27.09
N ASP A 666 3.26 -8.31 26.76
CA ASP A 666 3.68 -9.55 26.10
C ASP A 666 4.03 -9.24 24.63
N SER A 667 5.32 -9.33 24.29
CA SER A 667 5.95 -9.03 22.98
C SER A 667 6.06 -7.55 22.56
N TRP A 668 5.52 -6.59 23.32
CA TRP A 668 5.59 -5.16 22.97
C TRP A 668 6.19 -4.29 24.08
N ILE A 669 7.00 -3.31 23.67
CA ILE A 669 7.45 -2.18 24.50
C ILE A 669 6.67 -0.95 24.05
N VAL A 670 5.90 -0.38 24.95
CA VAL A 670 5.04 0.77 24.69
C VAL A 670 5.62 1.99 25.40
N ILE A 671 5.81 3.09 24.66
CA ILE A 671 6.26 4.38 25.18
C ILE A 671 5.18 5.41 24.90
N SER A 672 4.55 5.96 25.94
CA SER A 672 3.53 7.00 25.82
C SER A 672 4.04 8.33 26.36
N SER A 673 3.75 9.44 25.70
CA SER A 673 4.29 10.76 26.07
C SER A 673 3.39 11.92 25.61
N ASP A 674 3.47 13.03 26.34
CA ASP A 674 3.03 14.32 25.83
C ASP A 674 4.14 14.95 24.97
N VAL A 675 3.79 15.90 24.11
CA VAL A 675 4.73 16.63 23.26
C VAL A 675 4.65 18.11 23.63
N THR A 676 5.80 18.76 23.77
CA THR A 676 5.85 20.21 24.05
C THR A 676 6.91 20.89 23.20
N SER A 677 6.69 22.18 22.92
CA SER A 677 7.70 23.03 22.29
C SER A 677 8.87 23.24 23.26
N VAL A 678 10.09 22.99 22.79
CA VAL A 678 11.31 23.35 23.52
C VAL A 678 11.31 24.87 23.63
N LYS A 679 11.18 25.40 24.85
CA LYS A 679 11.33 26.84 25.10
C LYS A 679 12.73 27.23 24.65
N GLN A 680 12.84 27.88 23.50
CA GLN A 680 14.03 28.63 23.15
C GLN A 680 14.10 29.77 24.16
N PHE A 681 14.88 29.58 25.23
CA PHE A 681 15.35 30.72 26.00
C PHE A 681 16.21 31.51 25.03
N ASP A 682 15.66 32.61 24.52
CA ASP A 682 16.46 33.69 23.95
C ASP A 682 17.49 34.07 25.01
N LEU A 683 18.71 33.58 24.83
CA LEU A 683 19.87 34.09 25.55
C LEU A 683 20.10 35.50 25.03
N VAL A 684 19.47 36.46 25.71
CA VAL A 684 19.78 37.90 25.63
C VAL A 684 21.23 38.14 26.02
#